data_AF-A0A939W4H5-F1
#
_entry.id   AF-A0A939W4H5-F1
#
_cell.length_a   1.000
_cell.length_b   1.000
_cell.length_c   1.000
_cell.angle_alpha   90.00
_cell.angle_beta   90.00
_cell.angle_gamma   90.00
#
_symmetry.space_group_name_H-M   'P 1'
#
loop_
_entity.id
_entity.type
_entity.pdbx_description
1 polymer ?
#
loop_
_entity_poly.entity_id
_entity_poly.type
_entity_poly.pdbx_seq_one_letter_code
_entity_poly.pdbx_strand_id
1 'polypeptide(L)'
;ASEGRADLMEQLYVLCSEKDGHFVPALLLLELDPRYAKNRKLKLDELRGMYDDGNRSPILFSEAASLINAEPSLLHETGNFEVQTMAFAVRHDYLEREAAIQFSYLAERLREYKDICYLVLAGIYRKFQLKEALSALCQMLIRARKKDLIYAEWYKKGVEEQLRIPELYEYYMYTKSGDTDEVLEPAVLTYFAYNSKLHDKRLSYLYANIVVHKDSNREAFESYKNKIFEYALTEMREQKNDPFLTILYNECMNDETLRKEFLNGLEGIAFRHEIRCSAPGIRYVCVAHRELDSETIVPFVGGIAQVDIYTEHAVIVLMDEKHNRYLHGIPYEDHKLMHAEDSFQEAYQVSPGSNMILLWLAEKALKERKTDAYSIELRKKASRIQGLRPAFADELNRALILHFYDSLEDSRLDSMFNAVNWAVMPDKQRGKMIGMLINRSSYEKVLELILAYGYKNVEIKALERFATEIPQEMIADNIEFMTDFMYDIFRQGRRSSRIFAVLLENYQGRTVDMYNLWQEANDKQIDTSKMDERLLAQILFTEAYLPYGDAVFRKYYSPLGNRQLCKAYMTYVAYKYLLSDAPISEETVAIMKKDTNLDEYDICILALLKLCAEAEDLSTEDRDFAEYWLTRMESRGKVLPEFLKLCKYFPLPESLEDKRLIEYRTNPKHRVTLHYSFRFAGKRQQRDVPMRDICYGIFVKELVLFYGETIEYVISDESADGSIVTEKTTLVGTLDKSGESTSRFAQINRIIASEKEGDRNKALELLDRYIKDEFAISQLFREIKD
;
A
#
# COMPACT_ATOMS: atom_id res chain seq x y z
N ALA A 1 109.64 31.24 -20.41
CA ALA A 1 108.29 30.66 -20.52
C ALA A 1 108.23 29.21 -20.04
N SER A 2 109.29 28.40 -20.18
CA SER A 2 109.36 27.02 -19.70
C SER A 2 109.50 26.89 -18.17
N GLU A 3 110.33 27.73 -17.51
CA GLU A 3 110.54 27.68 -16.04
C GLU A 3 109.27 28.05 -15.27
N GLY A 4 108.62 29.16 -15.61
CA GLY A 4 107.36 29.57 -14.96
C GLY A 4 106.19 28.58 -15.17
N ARG A 5 106.29 27.67 -16.14
CA ARG A 5 105.29 26.60 -16.36
C ARG A 5 105.55 25.40 -15.45
N ALA A 6 106.81 25.14 -15.08
CA ALA A 6 107.18 24.06 -14.16
C ALA A 6 106.81 24.39 -12.71
N ASP A 7 107.12 25.61 -12.23
CA ASP A 7 106.72 26.08 -10.89
C ASP A 7 105.20 26.09 -10.71
N LEU A 8 104.46 26.50 -11.76
CA LEU A 8 103.00 26.52 -11.74
C LEU A 8 102.41 25.11 -11.68
N MET A 9 103.02 24.13 -12.37
CA MET A 9 102.62 22.73 -12.27
C MET A 9 102.87 22.18 -10.86
N GLU A 10 104.04 22.47 -10.26
CA GLU A 10 104.37 22.00 -8.91
C GLU A 10 103.43 22.57 -7.84
N GLN A 11 103.07 23.85 -7.95
CA GLN A 11 102.05 24.49 -7.10
C GLN A 11 100.65 23.90 -7.30
N LEU A 12 100.27 23.60 -8.54
CA LEU A 12 98.99 22.96 -8.83
C LEU A 12 98.94 21.52 -8.29
N TYR A 13 100.05 20.75 -8.37
CA TYR A 13 100.13 19.40 -7.82
C TYR A 13 99.95 19.39 -6.29
N VAL A 14 100.53 20.37 -5.59
CA VAL A 14 100.34 20.55 -4.13
C VAL A 14 98.87 20.86 -3.82
N LEU A 15 98.25 21.79 -4.55
CA LEU A 15 96.84 22.16 -4.38
C LEU A 15 95.86 21.01 -4.66
N CYS A 16 96.21 20.08 -5.55
CA CYS A 16 95.42 18.88 -5.80
C CYS A 16 95.58 17.80 -4.73
N SER A 17 96.66 17.84 -3.93
CA SER A 17 96.97 16.83 -2.90
C SER A 17 96.36 17.10 -1.51
N GLU A 18 95.74 18.26 -1.32
CA GLU A 18 95.07 18.63 -0.06
C GLU A 18 93.66 18.01 0.03
N LYS A 19 93.20 17.69 1.25
CA LYS A 19 92.02 16.85 1.53
C LYS A 19 90.67 17.32 0.94
N ASP A 20 90.60 18.55 0.43
CA ASP A 20 89.45 19.12 -0.29
C ASP A 20 89.83 19.45 -1.75
N GLY A 21 90.42 18.48 -2.45
CA GLY A 21 90.99 18.65 -3.79
C GLY A 21 90.13 19.51 -4.71
N HIS A 22 90.59 20.73 -4.99
CA HIS A 22 89.84 21.69 -5.79
C HIS A 22 89.84 21.28 -7.26
N PHE A 23 88.65 21.17 -7.85
CA PHE A 23 88.41 20.75 -9.23
C PHE A 23 89.12 21.63 -10.30
N VAL A 24 89.22 22.94 -10.07
CA VAL A 24 89.76 23.91 -11.05
C VAL A 24 91.29 23.80 -11.23
N PRO A 25 92.10 23.71 -10.17
CA PRO A 25 93.53 23.38 -10.27
C PRO A 25 93.84 22.08 -11.02
N ALA A 26 93.01 21.05 -10.80
CA ALA A 26 93.19 19.74 -11.42
C ALA A 26 92.93 19.78 -12.95
N LEU A 27 91.94 20.57 -13.39
CA LEU A 27 91.66 20.79 -14.81
C LEU A 27 92.79 21.55 -15.51
N LEU A 28 93.37 22.56 -14.85
CA LEU A 28 94.51 23.33 -15.37
C LEU A 28 95.77 22.45 -15.50
N LEU A 29 95.98 21.49 -14.60
CA LEU A 29 97.04 20.48 -14.69
C LEU A 29 96.90 19.58 -15.92
N LEU A 30 95.68 19.10 -16.20
CA LEU A 30 95.38 18.25 -17.36
C LEU A 30 95.65 18.95 -18.71
N GLU A 31 95.55 20.29 -18.76
CA GLU A 31 95.86 21.11 -19.94
C GLU A 31 97.34 21.50 -20.03
N LEU A 32 98.00 21.74 -18.89
CA LEU A 32 99.35 22.30 -18.85
C LEU A 32 100.44 21.24 -18.92
N ASP A 33 100.20 20.02 -18.40
CA ASP A 33 101.17 18.94 -18.35
C ASP A 33 101.23 18.16 -19.70
N PRO A 34 102.41 18.11 -20.36
CA PRO A 34 102.59 17.46 -21.66
C PRO A 34 102.34 15.94 -21.64
N ARG A 35 102.30 15.28 -20.47
CA ARG A 35 101.98 13.85 -20.32
C ARG A 35 100.52 13.56 -20.64
N TYR A 36 99.60 14.41 -20.16
CA TYR A 36 98.17 14.28 -20.41
C TYR A 36 97.77 14.83 -21.78
N ALA A 37 98.43 15.88 -22.27
CA ALA A 37 98.17 16.45 -23.60
C ALA A 37 98.43 15.48 -24.77
N LYS A 38 99.35 14.52 -24.60
CA LYS A 38 99.69 13.51 -25.63
C LYS A 38 98.92 12.20 -25.49
N ASN A 39 98.36 11.91 -24.31
CA ASN A 39 97.72 10.64 -24.03
C ASN A 39 96.28 10.86 -23.52
N ARG A 40 95.34 10.86 -24.48
CA ARG A 40 93.91 11.11 -24.23
C ARG A 40 93.27 10.09 -23.28
N LYS A 41 93.77 8.84 -23.27
CA LYS A 41 93.31 7.80 -22.34
C LYS A 41 93.68 8.14 -20.89
N LEU A 42 94.92 8.52 -20.66
CA LEU A 42 95.42 8.95 -19.34
C LEU A 42 94.65 10.18 -18.82
N LYS A 43 94.30 11.12 -19.71
CA LYS A 43 93.47 12.28 -19.37
C LYS A 43 92.05 11.88 -18.96
N LEU A 44 91.44 10.90 -19.65
CA LEU A 44 90.11 10.39 -19.31
C LEU A 44 90.11 9.61 -17.98
N ASP A 45 91.16 8.83 -17.71
CA ASP A 45 91.31 8.06 -16.46
C ASP A 45 91.43 8.99 -15.23
N GLU A 46 92.14 10.11 -15.33
CA GLU A 46 92.18 11.13 -14.26
C GLU A 46 90.83 11.81 -14.04
N LEU A 47 90.11 12.15 -15.12
CA LEU A 47 88.75 12.71 -15.01
C LEU A 47 87.78 11.73 -14.34
N ARG A 48 87.96 10.42 -14.59
CA ARG A 48 87.22 9.36 -13.90
C ARG A 48 87.58 9.31 -12.41
N GLY A 49 88.88 9.39 -12.06
CA GLY A 49 89.33 9.48 -10.66
C GLY A 49 88.72 10.68 -9.91
N MET A 50 88.70 11.86 -10.54
CA MET A 50 88.06 13.05 -9.97
C MET A 50 86.55 12.86 -9.76
N TYR A 51 85.87 12.11 -10.63
CA TYR A 51 84.48 11.74 -10.44
C TYR A 51 84.31 10.78 -9.26
N ASP A 52 85.19 9.78 -9.10
CA ASP A 52 85.13 8.84 -7.99
C ASP A 52 85.39 9.53 -6.62
N ASP A 53 86.20 10.59 -6.62
CA ASP A 53 86.43 11.47 -5.46
C ASP A 53 85.23 12.39 -5.12
N GLY A 54 84.15 12.33 -5.90
CA GLY A 54 82.90 13.04 -5.62
C GLY A 54 82.69 14.33 -6.42
N ASN A 55 83.60 14.70 -7.34
CA ASN A 55 83.40 15.90 -8.17
C ASN A 55 82.26 15.69 -9.19
N ARG A 56 81.36 16.67 -9.30
CA ARG A 56 80.21 16.66 -10.21
C ARG A 56 80.12 17.92 -11.07
N SER A 57 81.22 18.65 -11.22
CA SER A 57 81.28 19.91 -11.97
C SER A 57 80.90 19.70 -13.45
N PRO A 58 80.07 20.57 -14.07
CA PRO A 58 79.72 20.49 -15.49
C PRO A 58 80.92 20.51 -16.44
N ILE A 59 82.00 21.20 -16.06
CA ILE A 59 83.21 21.34 -16.88
C ILE A 59 83.96 20.00 -17.00
N LEU A 60 83.88 19.16 -15.96
CA LEU A 60 84.45 17.80 -15.97
C LEU A 60 83.82 16.97 -17.08
N PHE A 61 82.48 17.01 -17.16
CA PHE A 61 81.73 16.28 -18.17
C PHE A 61 81.88 16.87 -19.57
N SER A 62 82.05 18.19 -19.73
CA SER A 62 82.31 18.78 -21.05
C SER A 62 83.66 18.35 -21.61
N GLU A 63 84.70 18.32 -20.78
CA GLU A 63 86.03 17.90 -21.18
C GLU A 63 86.07 16.40 -21.50
N ALA A 64 85.46 15.58 -20.64
CA ALA A 64 85.31 14.15 -20.90
C ALA A 64 84.51 13.87 -22.19
N ALA A 65 83.42 14.60 -22.45
CA ALA A 65 82.63 14.46 -23.67
C ALA A 65 83.42 14.88 -24.92
N SER A 66 84.23 15.94 -24.84
CA SER A 66 85.09 16.38 -25.96
C SER A 66 86.11 15.31 -26.34
N LEU A 67 86.73 14.66 -25.35
CA LEU A 67 87.67 13.56 -25.55
C LEU A 67 86.98 12.33 -26.18
N ILE A 68 85.78 11.98 -25.72
CA ILE A 68 85.01 10.84 -26.25
C ILE A 68 84.54 11.11 -27.69
N ASN A 69 84.13 12.34 -28.02
CA ASN A 69 83.78 12.70 -29.41
C ASN A 69 85.01 12.63 -30.33
N ALA A 70 86.17 13.12 -29.86
CA ALA A 70 87.40 13.13 -30.65
C ALA A 70 88.01 11.73 -30.86
N GLU A 71 87.74 10.78 -29.96
CA GLU A 71 88.17 9.39 -30.07
C GLU A 71 87.16 8.43 -29.40
N PRO A 72 86.12 7.99 -30.14
CA PRO A 72 85.05 7.14 -29.60
C PRO A 72 85.53 5.81 -29.02
N SER A 73 86.65 5.26 -29.49
CA SER A 73 87.25 4.00 -28.98
C SER A 73 87.69 4.06 -27.52
N LEU A 74 87.86 5.26 -26.95
CA LEU A 74 88.15 5.44 -25.51
C LEU A 74 86.97 4.99 -24.63
N LEU A 75 85.76 4.97 -25.18
CA LEU A 75 84.58 4.43 -24.52
C LEU A 75 84.59 2.89 -24.62
N HIS A 76 85.01 2.24 -23.55
CA HIS A 76 85.10 0.77 -23.42
C HIS A 76 84.16 0.19 -22.35
N GLU A 77 83.72 1.03 -21.41
CA GLU A 77 82.86 0.65 -20.29
C GLU A 77 81.66 1.61 -20.15
N THR A 78 80.62 1.14 -19.47
CA THR A 78 79.37 1.88 -19.20
C THR A 78 79.17 2.04 -17.69
N GLY A 79 80.21 2.55 -17.03
CA GLY A 79 80.21 2.92 -15.61
C GLY A 79 79.40 4.17 -15.32
N ASN A 80 79.39 4.61 -14.06
CA ASN A 80 78.60 5.78 -13.65
C ASN A 80 79.15 7.09 -14.25
N PHE A 81 80.48 7.18 -14.41
CA PHE A 81 81.14 8.32 -15.03
C PHE A 81 80.80 8.45 -16.52
N GLU A 82 80.87 7.37 -17.29
CA GLU A 82 80.61 7.39 -18.73
C GLU A 82 79.14 7.71 -19.01
N VAL A 83 78.23 7.11 -18.24
CA VAL A 83 76.79 7.36 -18.37
C VAL A 83 76.43 8.81 -18.05
N GLN A 84 77.04 9.41 -17.03
CA GLN A 84 76.84 10.83 -16.69
C GLN A 84 77.46 11.77 -17.71
N THR A 85 78.64 11.45 -18.22
CA THR A 85 79.30 12.21 -19.30
C THR A 85 78.44 12.22 -20.56
N MET A 86 77.88 11.06 -20.93
CA MET A 86 76.98 10.95 -22.07
C MET A 86 75.64 11.65 -21.83
N ALA A 87 75.12 11.63 -20.59
CA ALA A 87 73.91 12.37 -20.23
C ALA A 87 74.12 13.88 -20.36
N PHE A 88 75.27 14.39 -19.92
CA PHE A 88 75.65 15.78 -20.13
C PHE A 88 75.76 16.11 -21.62
N ALA A 89 76.45 15.27 -22.40
CA ALA A 89 76.65 15.48 -23.82
C ALA A 89 75.33 15.49 -24.62
N VAL A 90 74.39 14.61 -24.28
CA VAL A 90 73.05 14.58 -24.87
C VAL A 90 72.24 15.82 -24.46
N ARG A 91 72.27 16.21 -23.19
CA ARG A 91 71.49 17.34 -22.66
C ARG A 91 71.89 18.70 -23.26
N HIS A 92 73.18 18.88 -23.53
CA HIS A 92 73.74 20.11 -24.10
C HIS A 92 73.97 20.03 -25.61
N ASP A 93 73.41 19.02 -26.28
CA ASP A 93 73.54 18.80 -27.72
C ASP A 93 75.00 18.68 -28.24
N TYR A 94 75.91 18.32 -27.36
CA TYR A 94 77.35 18.25 -27.60
C TYR A 94 77.83 16.89 -28.13
N LEU A 95 76.95 15.89 -28.18
CA LEU A 95 77.29 14.53 -28.63
C LEU A 95 77.40 14.41 -30.17
N GLU A 96 78.44 13.74 -30.67
CA GLU A 96 78.63 13.39 -32.09
C GLU A 96 78.16 11.97 -32.44
N ARG A 97 77.94 11.71 -33.74
CA ARG A 97 77.33 10.46 -34.23
C ARG A 97 78.15 9.20 -33.93
N GLU A 98 79.48 9.27 -34.05
CA GLU A 98 80.36 8.11 -33.86
C GLU A 98 80.44 7.69 -32.37
N ALA A 99 80.53 8.67 -31.47
CA ALA A 99 80.43 8.45 -30.03
C ALA A 99 79.04 7.89 -29.63
N ALA A 100 77.97 8.34 -30.26
CA ALA A 100 76.62 7.84 -30.03
C ALA A 100 76.46 6.35 -30.46
N ILE A 101 77.06 5.94 -31.58
CA ILE A 101 77.07 4.54 -32.03
C ILE A 101 77.83 3.65 -31.03
N GLN A 102 79.03 4.07 -30.62
CA GLN A 102 79.86 3.31 -29.68
C GLN A 102 79.15 3.14 -28.33
N PHE A 103 78.53 4.20 -27.80
CA PHE A 103 77.77 4.11 -26.55
C PHE A 103 76.56 3.18 -26.69
N SER A 104 75.82 3.25 -27.81
CA SER A 104 74.66 2.40 -28.07
C SER A 104 75.05 0.91 -28.10
N TYR A 105 76.19 0.59 -28.73
CA TYR A 105 76.74 -0.76 -28.78
C TYR A 105 77.10 -1.31 -27.39
N LEU A 106 77.74 -0.50 -26.54
CA LEU A 106 78.07 -0.89 -25.18
C LEU A 106 76.83 -1.00 -24.29
N ALA A 107 75.85 -0.13 -24.50
CA ALA A 107 74.61 -0.13 -23.75
C ALA A 107 73.76 -1.38 -24.01
N GLU A 108 73.84 -1.97 -25.21
CA GLU A 108 73.16 -3.24 -25.52
C GLU A 108 73.62 -4.41 -24.62
N ARG A 109 74.88 -4.35 -24.17
CA ARG A 109 75.50 -5.37 -23.30
C ARG A 109 75.26 -5.15 -21.81
N LEU A 110 74.60 -4.05 -21.43
CA LEU A 110 74.28 -3.76 -20.02
C LEU A 110 73.32 -4.80 -19.45
N ARG A 111 73.69 -5.36 -18.29
CA ARG A 111 72.85 -6.32 -17.55
C ARG A 111 71.81 -5.63 -16.68
N GLU A 112 72.09 -4.41 -16.25
CA GLU A 112 71.28 -3.67 -15.28
C GLU A 112 70.58 -2.46 -15.91
N TYR A 113 69.39 -2.17 -15.41
CA TYR A 113 68.64 -0.96 -15.75
C TYR A 113 69.19 0.25 -15.01
N LYS A 114 69.54 1.31 -15.75
CA LYS A 114 69.93 2.61 -15.18
C LYS A 114 69.05 3.70 -15.79
N ASP A 115 68.38 4.50 -14.96
CA ASP A 115 67.48 5.59 -15.40
C ASP A 115 68.19 6.59 -16.31
N ILE A 116 69.45 6.91 -15.99
CA ILE A 116 70.25 7.86 -16.77
C ILE A 116 70.61 7.27 -18.13
N CYS A 117 70.91 5.97 -18.22
CA CYS A 117 71.13 5.30 -19.52
C CYS A 117 69.88 5.35 -20.39
N TYR A 118 68.68 5.20 -19.81
CA TYR A 118 67.42 5.34 -20.53
C TYR A 118 67.28 6.74 -21.13
N LEU A 119 67.54 7.79 -20.35
CA LEU A 119 67.49 9.18 -20.83
C LEU A 119 68.51 9.43 -21.95
N VAL A 120 69.72 8.90 -21.82
CA VAL A 120 70.79 9.03 -22.82
C VAL A 120 70.39 8.35 -24.12
N LEU A 121 70.00 7.07 -24.09
CA LEU A 121 69.61 6.31 -25.28
C LEU A 121 68.37 6.91 -25.97
N ALA A 122 67.38 7.34 -25.18
CA ALA A 122 66.21 8.05 -25.70
C ALA A 122 66.60 9.36 -26.41
N GLY A 123 67.54 10.13 -25.83
CA GLY A 123 68.05 11.35 -26.44
C GLY A 123 68.88 11.10 -27.70
N ILE A 124 69.74 10.08 -27.69
CA ILE A 124 70.51 9.64 -28.86
C ILE A 124 69.56 9.27 -30.00
N TYR A 125 68.52 8.48 -29.73
CA TYR A 125 67.56 8.11 -30.76
C TYR A 125 66.78 9.32 -31.30
N ARG A 126 66.33 10.23 -30.43
CA ARG A 126 65.63 11.46 -30.85
C ARG A 126 66.49 12.33 -31.77
N LYS A 127 67.80 12.41 -31.52
CA LYS A 127 68.72 13.23 -32.31
C LYS A 127 69.19 12.56 -33.60
N PHE A 128 69.57 11.28 -33.55
CA PHE A 128 70.27 10.60 -34.64
C PHE A 128 69.48 9.46 -35.30
N GLN A 129 68.33 9.05 -34.74
CA GLN A 129 67.49 7.94 -35.21
C GLN A 129 68.28 6.63 -35.46
N LEU A 130 69.26 6.34 -34.60
CA LEU A 130 70.11 5.15 -34.72
C LEU A 130 69.33 3.89 -34.32
N LYS A 131 69.32 2.87 -35.17
CA LYS A 131 68.65 1.58 -34.91
C LYS A 131 69.29 0.84 -33.74
N GLU A 132 70.61 0.96 -33.60
CA GLU A 132 71.40 0.38 -32.52
C GLU A 132 70.99 0.96 -31.16
N ALA A 133 70.73 2.27 -31.11
CA ALA A 133 70.26 2.95 -29.90
C ALA A 133 68.86 2.48 -29.50
N LEU A 134 67.95 2.33 -30.48
CA LEU A 134 66.60 1.80 -30.24
C LEU A 134 66.64 0.34 -29.79
N SER A 135 67.51 -0.48 -30.38
CA SER A 135 67.69 -1.88 -29.99
C SER A 135 68.17 -2.01 -28.55
N ALA A 136 69.22 -1.26 -28.19
CA ALA A 136 69.73 -1.22 -26.83
C ALA A 136 68.68 -0.73 -25.83
N LEU A 137 67.90 0.30 -26.21
CA LEU A 137 66.82 0.84 -25.38
C LEU A 137 65.72 -0.19 -25.11
N CYS A 138 65.18 -0.82 -26.16
CA CYS A 138 64.14 -1.84 -26.03
C CYS A 138 64.62 -3.07 -25.25
N GLN A 139 65.83 -3.57 -25.52
CA GLN A 139 66.41 -4.68 -24.77
C GLN A 139 66.57 -4.36 -23.29
N MET A 140 67.04 -3.15 -22.96
CA MET A 140 67.21 -2.72 -21.58
C MET A 140 65.86 -2.64 -20.85
N LEU A 141 64.82 -2.11 -21.50
CA LEU A 141 63.47 -2.03 -20.92
C LEU A 141 62.83 -3.42 -20.72
N ILE A 142 63.01 -4.34 -21.68
CA ILE A 142 62.52 -5.73 -21.58
C ILE A 142 63.22 -6.49 -20.45
N ARG A 143 64.56 -6.40 -20.37
CA ARG A 143 65.34 -7.02 -19.27
C ARG A 143 64.90 -6.49 -17.91
N ALA A 144 64.59 -5.19 -17.83
CA ALA A 144 64.09 -4.52 -16.63
C ALA A 144 62.59 -4.78 -16.34
N ARG A 145 61.91 -5.56 -17.19
CA ARG A 145 60.47 -5.87 -17.12
C ARG A 145 59.57 -4.64 -17.03
N LYS A 146 59.93 -3.55 -17.72
CA LYS A 146 59.17 -2.30 -17.70
C LYS A 146 57.93 -2.41 -18.60
N LYS A 147 56.74 -2.23 -18.02
CA LYS A 147 55.44 -2.40 -18.70
C LYS A 147 54.57 -1.14 -18.67
N ASP A 148 55.09 -0.04 -18.14
CA ASP A 148 54.35 1.20 -17.99
C ASP A 148 54.11 1.91 -19.33
N LEU A 149 52.99 2.64 -19.42
CA LEU A 149 52.56 3.38 -20.62
C LEU A 149 53.63 4.38 -21.12
N ILE A 150 54.47 4.91 -20.21
CA ILE A 150 55.57 5.85 -20.52
C ILE A 150 56.58 5.25 -21.51
N TYR A 151 56.71 3.93 -21.55
CA TYR A 151 57.64 3.22 -22.43
C TYR A 151 57.02 2.76 -23.74
N ALA A 152 55.69 2.89 -23.91
CA ALA A 152 54.94 2.41 -25.06
C ALA A 152 55.49 2.95 -26.40
N GLU A 153 55.90 4.22 -26.42
CA GLU A 153 56.46 4.88 -27.61
C GLU A 153 57.67 4.13 -28.17
N TRP A 154 58.54 3.62 -27.30
CA TRP A 154 59.79 2.96 -27.70
C TRP A 154 59.54 1.56 -28.25
N TYR A 155 58.65 0.81 -27.60
CA TYR A 155 58.24 -0.51 -28.11
C TYR A 155 57.52 -0.39 -29.45
N LYS A 156 56.65 0.62 -29.62
CA LYS A 156 55.98 0.90 -30.90
C LYS A 156 57.00 1.10 -32.02
N LYS A 157 57.98 1.98 -31.82
CA LYS A 157 59.04 2.23 -32.81
C LYS A 157 59.89 0.98 -33.08
N GLY A 158 60.15 0.18 -32.06
CA GLY A 158 60.88 -1.09 -32.22
C GLY A 158 60.11 -2.10 -33.09
N VAL A 159 58.78 -2.14 -32.97
CA VAL A 159 57.88 -2.96 -33.78
C VAL A 159 57.81 -2.45 -35.21
N GLU A 160 57.67 -1.12 -35.41
CA GLU A 160 57.65 -0.48 -36.73
C GLU A 160 58.95 -0.75 -37.51
N GLU A 161 60.11 -0.71 -36.83
CA GLU A 161 61.43 -1.01 -37.39
C GLU A 161 61.74 -2.52 -37.51
N GLN A 162 60.80 -3.39 -37.10
CA GLN A 162 60.92 -4.86 -37.12
C GLN A 162 62.21 -5.39 -36.44
N LEU A 163 62.55 -4.82 -35.28
CA LEU A 163 63.75 -5.24 -34.55
C LEU A 163 63.64 -6.69 -34.08
N ARG A 164 64.72 -7.46 -34.25
CA ARG A 164 64.79 -8.88 -33.87
C ARG A 164 65.12 -9.06 -32.39
N ILE A 165 64.28 -8.52 -31.51
CA ILE A 165 64.45 -8.59 -30.05
C ILE A 165 63.45 -9.59 -29.47
N PRO A 166 63.88 -10.54 -28.61
CA PRO A 166 62.97 -11.45 -27.93
C PRO A 166 61.93 -10.70 -27.08
N GLU A 167 60.69 -11.17 -27.07
CA GLU A 167 59.55 -10.64 -26.30
C GLU A 167 59.11 -9.19 -26.64
N LEU A 168 59.64 -8.59 -27.72
CA LEU A 168 59.34 -7.20 -28.06
C LEU A 168 57.83 -6.95 -28.31
N TYR A 169 57.19 -7.86 -29.04
CA TYR A 169 55.77 -7.76 -29.37
C TYR A 169 54.88 -7.97 -28.13
N GLU A 170 55.28 -8.83 -27.20
CA GLU A 170 54.59 -9.06 -25.92
C GLU A 170 54.67 -7.83 -25.01
N TYR A 171 55.85 -7.22 -24.87
CA TYR A 171 56.00 -5.99 -24.09
C TYR A 171 55.26 -4.80 -24.70
N TYR A 172 55.25 -4.72 -26.03
CA TYR A 172 54.41 -3.76 -26.74
C TYR A 172 52.94 -3.90 -26.33
N MET A 173 52.39 -5.12 -26.39
CA MET A 173 51.02 -5.41 -25.97
C MET A 173 50.77 -5.13 -24.48
N TYR A 174 51.75 -5.37 -23.61
CA TYR A 174 51.63 -5.06 -22.18
C TYR A 174 51.54 -3.56 -21.89
N THR A 175 52.19 -2.73 -22.69
CA THR A 175 52.15 -1.27 -22.54
C THR A 175 50.89 -0.61 -23.08
N LYS A 176 50.00 -1.35 -23.77
CA LYS A 176 48.75 -0.79 -24.28
C LYS A 176 47.75 -0.49 -23.16
N SER A 177 47.05 0.63 -23.30
CA SER A 177 45.98 1.08 -22.39
C SER A 177 44.83 0.08 -22.28
N GLY A 178 44.67 -0.82 -23.27
CA GLY A 178 43.55 -1.74 -23.36
C GLY A 178 42.33 -1.12 -24.05
N ASP A 179 42.51 -0.01 -24.77
CA ASP A 179 41.49 0.60 -25.61
C ASP A 179 41.40 -0.15 -26.94
N THR A 180 40.20 -0.64 -27.29
CA THR A 180 39.96 -1.41 -28.52
C THR A 180 39.85 -0.55 -29.76
N ASP A 181 39.72 0.78 -29.63
CA ASP A 181 39.66 1.70 -30.78
C ASP A 181 41.05 1.93 -31.41
N GLU A 182 42.12 1.59 -30.70
CA GLU A 182 43.48 1.73 -31.20
C GLU A 182 43.83 0.60 -32.18
N VAL A 183 44.07 0.93 -33.45
CA VAL A 183 44.43 -0.06 -34.46
C VAL A 183 45.84 -0.62 -34.20
N LEU A 184 45.94 -1.94 -34.02
CA LEU A 184 47.22 -2.64 -33.86
C LEU A 184 47.99 -2.74 -35.19
N GLU A 185 49.31 -2.68 -35.12
CA GLU A 185 50.18 -2.73 -36.29
C GLU A 185 50.12 -4.10 -36.99
N PRO A 186 50.11 -4.16 -38.33
CA PRO A 186 50.05 -5.43 -39.07
C PRO A 186 51.16 -6.43 -38.72
N ALA A 187 52.35 -5.92 -38.35
CA ALA A 187 53.48 -6.75 -37.91
C ALA A 187 53.16 -7.51 -36.60
N VAL A 188 52.40 -6.90 -35.69
CA VAL A 188 51.96 -7.50 -34.43
C VAL A 188 50.94 -8.60 -34.69
N LEU A 189 49.95 -8.32 -35.56
CA LEU A 189 48.96 -9.30 -35.98
C LEU A 189 49.61 -10.51 -36.66
N THR A 190 50.62 -10.27 -37.50
CA THR A 190 51.36 -11.36 -38.16
C THR A 190 52.15 -12.18 -37.15
N TYR A 191 52.84 -11.55 -36.20
CA TYR A 191 53.64 -12.22 -35.19
C TYR A 191 52.83 -13.22 -34.35
N PHE A 192 51.72 -12.76 -33.78
CA PHE A 192 50.88 -13.60 -32.92
C PHE A 192 50.08 -14.66 -33.69
N ALA A 193 50.01 -14.57 -35.02
CA ALA A 193 49.34 -15.56 -35.85
C ALA A 193 50.15 -16.86 -35.87
N TYR A 194 51.47 -16.76 -35.79
CA TYR A 194 52.39 -17.91 -35.79
C TYR A 194 52.79 -18.37 -34.39
N ASN A 195 52.91 -17.46 -33.41
CA ASN A 195 53.38 -17.82 -32.07
C ASN A 195 52.64 -16.98 -31.00
N SER A 196 51.68 -17.57 -30.30
CA SER A 196 50.95 -16.89 -29.23
C SER A 196 51.41 -17.38 -27.86
N LYS A 197 52.03 -16.48 -27.09
CA LYS A 197 52.41 -16.68 -25.67
C LYS A 197 51.83 -15.60 -24.75
N LEU A 198 50.80 -14.88 -25.21
CA LEU A 198 50.17 -13.83 -24.43
C LEU A 198 49.36 -14.43 -23.26
N HIS A 199 49.31 -13.72 -22.14
CA HIS A 199 48.40 -14.03 -21.04
C HIS A 199 46.95 -13.74 -21.45
N ASP A 200 46.01 -14.53 -20.89
CA ASP A 200 44.57 -14.56 -21.22
C ASP A 200 43.97 -13.17 -21.49
N LYS A 201 44.05 -12.22 -20.55
CA LYS A 201 43.46 -10.88 -20.71
C LYS A 201 44.01 -10.07 -21.89
N ARG A 202 45.30 -10.24 -22.24
CA ARG A 202 45.90 -9.55 -23.40
C ARG A 202 45.63 -10.28 -24.70
N LEU A 203 45.40 -11.59 -24.64
CA LEU A 203 44.90 -12.37 -25.75
C LEU A 203 43.45 -11.97 -26.08
N SER A 204 42.57 -11.84 -25.08
CA SER A 204 41.20 -11.32 -25.26
C SER A 204 41.21 -9.94 -25.90
N TYR A 205 42.11 -9.04 -25.45
CA TYR A 205 42.28 -7.71 -26.07
C TYR A 205 42.71 -7.79 -27.54
N LEU A 206 43.71 -8.61 -27.88
CA LEU A 206 44.15 -8.81 -29.27
C LEU A 206 42.98 -9.24 -30.15
N TYR A 207 42.25 -10.26 -29.72
CA TYR A 207 41.11 -10.79 -30.48
C TYR A 207 39.97 -9.77 -30.59
N ALA A 208 39.64 -9.06 -29.51
CA ALA A 208 38.61 -8.04 -29.54
C ALA A 208 38.95 -6.91 -30.50
N ASN A 209 40.20 -6.45 -30.52
CA ASN A 209 40.67 -5.42 -31.46
C ASN A 209 40.56 -5.88 -32.93
N ILE A 210 40.91 -7.14 -33.22
CA ILE A 210 40.75 -7.71 -34.58
C ILE A 210 39.27 -7.72 -35.00
N VAL A 211 38.36 -8.07 -34.08
CA VAL A 211 36.90 -8.08 -34.35
C VAL A 211 36.36 -6.66 -34.58
N VAL A 212 36.74 -5.69 -33.73
CA VAL A 212 36.32 -4.28 -33.87
C VAL A 212 36.75 -3.70 -35.21
N HIS A 213 37.95 -4.03 -35.68
CA HIS A 213 38.49 -3.52 -36.95
C HIS A 213 38.32 -4.48 -38.14
N LYS A 214 37.40 -5.44 -38.07
CA LYS A 214 37.20 -6.48 -39.11
C LYS A 214 36.93 -5.92 -40.51
N ASP A 215 36.24 -4.78 -40.60
CA ASP A 215 35.93 -4.14 -41.88
C ASP A 215 37.15 -3.45 -42.51
N SER A 216 38.10 -3.00 -41.66
CA SER A 216 39.33 -2.36 -42.12
C SER A 216 40.41 -3.38 -42.50
N ASN A 217 40.40 -4.57 -41.89
CA ASN A 217 41.40 -5.61 -42.13
C ASN A 217 40.80 -7.03 -42.14
N ARG A 218 40.02 -7.33 -43.18
CA ARG A 218 39.35 -8.64 -43.36
C ARG A 218 40.31 -9.83 -43.40
N GLU A 219 41.47 -9.67 -44.05
CA GLU A 219 42.44 -10.76 -44.17
C GLU A 219 42.98 -11.21 -42.80
N ALA A 220 43.25 -10.25 -41.91
CA ALA A 220 43.64 -10.57 -40.53
C ALA A 220 42.53 -11.29 -39.79
N PHE A 221 41.27 -10.83 -39.87
CA PHE A 221 40.15 -11.50 -39.21
C PHE A 221 39.96 -12.95 -39.68
N GLU A 222 39.96 -13.20 -40.99
CA GLU A 222 39.81 -14.57 -41.53
C GLU A 222 40.94 -15.51 -41.06
N SER A 223 42.18 -15.01 -40.97
CA SER A 223 43.30 -15.81 -40.47
C SER A 223 43.17 -16.21 -38.99
N TYR A 224 42.49 -15.38 -38.19
CA TYR A 224 42.29 -15.59 -36.76
C TYR A 224 40.93 -16.17 -36.41
N LYS A 225 39.96 -16.17 -37.33
CA LYS A 225 38.55 -16.50 -37.08
C LYS A 225 38.38 -17.78 -36.26
N ASN A 226 38.97 -18.88 -36.72
CA ASN A 226 38.87 -20.17 -36.02
C ASN A 226 39.48 -20.13 -34.61
N LYS A 227 40.63 -19.45 -34.43
CA LYS A 227 41.29 -19.31 -33.13
C LYS A 227 40.47 -18.45 -32.17
N ILE A 228 39.90 -17.35 -32.66
CA ILE A 228 39.03 -16.45 -31.88
C ILE A 228 37.79 -17.22 -31.41
N PHE A 229 37.17 -17.98 -32.31
CA PHE A 229 35.95 -18.73 -32.02
C PHE A 229 36.19 -19.88 -31.05
N GLU A 230 37.27 -20.65 -31.24
CA GLU A 230 37.66 -21.69 -30.28
C GLU A 230 37.96 -21.08 -28.90
N TYR A 231 38.70 -19.97 -28.86
CA TYR A 231 39.02 -19.28 -27.62
C TYR A 231 37.77 -18.75 -26.90
N ALA A 232 36.86 -18.10 -27.63
CA ALA A 232 35.61 -17.62 -27.09
C ALA A 232 34.75 -18.76 -26.53
N LEU A 233 34.68 -19.89 -27.24
CA LEU A 233 33.97 -21.08 -26.75
C LEU A 233 34.61 -21.67 -25.49
N THR A 234 35.94 -21.75 -25.42
CA THR A 234 36.63 -22.25 -24.21
C THR A 234 36.39 -21.33 -23.02
N GLU A 235 36.51 -20.02 -23.19
CA GLU A 235 36.31 -19.04 -22.12
C GLU A 235 34.84 -18.99 -21.66
N MET A 236 33.88 -19.14 -22.59
CA MET A 236 32.46 -19.25 -22.27
C MET A 236 32.17 -20.52 -21.45
N ARG A 237 32.75 -21.66 -21.82
CA ARG A 237 32.59 -22.93 -21.06
C ARG A 237 33.17 -22.83 -19.66
N GLU A 238 34.24 -22.05 -19.48
CA GLU A 238 34.81 -21.72 -18.18
C GLU A 238 34.03 -20.63 -17.42
N GLN A 239 32.93 -20.11 -18.00
CA GLN A 239 32.11 -19.03 -17.45
C GLN A 239 32.95 -17.81 -17.07
N LYS A 240 33.96 -17.47 -17.87
CA LYS A 240 34.73 -16.23 -17.72
C LYS A 240 34.04 -15.12 -18.50
N ASN A 241 34.16 -13.90 -18.02
CA ASN A 241 33.64 -12.75 -18.73
C ASN A 241 34.51 -11.53 -18.44
N ASP A 242 34.78 -10.76 -19.47
CA ASP A 242 35.43 -9.46 -19.39
C ASP A 242 34.93 -8.59 -20.55
N PRO A 243 35.20 -7.27 -20.54
CA PRO A 243 34.72 -6.37 -21.59
C PRO A 243 35.17 -6.76 -23.00
N PHE A 244 36.36 -7.38 -23.16
CA PHE A 244 36.88 -7.81 -24.45
C PHE A 244 36.22 -9.12 -24.91
N LEU A 245 36.04 -10.08 -24.00
CA LEU A 245 35.33 -11.33 -24.25
C LEU A 245 33.90 -11.08 -24.70
N THR A 246 33.23 -10.06 -24.16
CA THR A 246 31.87 -9.74 -24.59
C THR A 246 31.79 -9.36 -26.07
N ILE A 247 32.78 -8.61 -26.58
CA ILE A 247 32.88 -8.28 -28.02
C ILE A 247 33.00 -9.57 -28.84
N LEU A 248 33.81 -10.52 -28.37
CA LEU A 248 33.97 -11.82 -29.04
C LEU A 248 32.68 -12.64 -29.00
N TYR A 249 32.00 -12.69 -27.85
CA TYR A 249 30.75 -13.42 -27.68
C TYR A 249 29.64 -12.89 -28.59
N ASN A 250 29.50 -11.57 -28.69
CA ASN A 250 28.53 -10.95 -29.60
C ASN A 250 28.79 -11.30 -31.07
N GLU A 251 30.06 -11.33 -31.49
CA GLU A 251 30.42 -11.75 -32.84
C GLU A 251 30.13 -13.24 -33.07
N CYS A 252 30.46 -14.10 -32.09
CA CYS A 252 30.20 -15.54 -32.19
C CYS A 252 28.70 -15.87 -32.19
N MET A 253 27.86 -15.08 -31.52
CA MET A 253 26.40 -15.24 -31.55
C MET A 253 25.79 -14.90 -32.92
N ASN A 254 26.47 -14.09 -33.74
CA ASN A 254 26.06 -13.78 -35.10
C ASN A 254 26.46 -14.88 -36.11
N ASP A 255 27.35 -15.80 -35.75
CA ASP A 255 27.74 -16.91 -36.61
C ASP A 255 26.74 -18.08 -36.49
N GLU A 256 26.12 -18.47 -37.61
CA GLU A 256 25.08 -19.51 -37.63
C GLU A 256 25.57 -20.87 -37.12
N THR A 257 26.86 -21.19 -37.26
CA THR A 257 27.40 -22.49 -36.89
C THR A 257 27.59 -22.61 -35.37
N LEU A 258 27.97 -21.52 -34.72
CA LEU A 258 28.29 -21.49 -33.29
C LEU A 258 27.14 -21.00 -32.42
N ARG A 259 26.16 -20.31 -32.99
CA ARG A 259 25.01 -19.73 -32.27
C ARG A 259 24.38 -20.71 -31.28
N LYS A 260 24.15 -21.96 -31.68
CA LYS A 260 23.54 -22.99 -30.79
C LYS A 260 24.39 -23.31 -29.56
N GLU A 261 25.72 -23.40 -29.71
CA GLU A 261 26.61 -23.65 -28.57
C GLU A 261 26.63 -22.46 -27.61
N PHE A 262 26.69 -21.24 -28.16
CA PHE A 262 26.66 -20.01 -27.36
C PHE A 262 25.33 -19.80 -26.64
N LEU A 263 24.20 -20.08 -27.30
CA LEU A 263 22.87 -20.03 -26.68
C LEU A 263 22.76 -21.00 -25.49
N ASN A 264 23.42 -22.17 -25.56
CA ASN A 264 23.43 -23.13 -24.46
C ASN A 264 24.28 -22.67 -23.26
N GLY A 265 25.38 -21.94 -23.51
CA GLY A 265 26.24 -21.37 -22.47
C GLY A 265 25.86 -19.98 -21.98
N LEU A 266 24.83 -19.35 -22.58
CA LEU A 266 24.49 -17.95 -22.39
C LEU A 266 24.15 -17.57 -20.94
N GLU A 267 23.54 -18.50 -20.19
CA GLU A 267 23.18 -18.28 -18.78
C GLU A 267 24.36 -17.82 -17.92
N GLY A 268 25.54 -18.42 -18.10
CA GLY A 268 26.72 -18.14 -17.27
C GLY A 268 27.44 -16.83 -17.59
N ILE A 269 27.06 -16.15 -18.69
CA ILE A 269 27.75 -14.94 -19.15
C ILE A 269 26.83 -13.73 -19.29
N ALA A 270 25.56 -13.91 -19.66
CA ALA A 270 24.69 -12.81 -20.07
C ALA A 270 24.21 -11.91 -18.93
N PHE A 271 24.11 -12.46 -17.72
CA PHE A 271 23.67 -11.72 -16.54
C PHE A 271 24.81 -11.14 -15.73
N ARG A 272 26.05 -11.19 -16.24
CA ARG A 272 27.21 -10.78 -15.47
C ARG A 272 27.41 -9.26 -15.48
N HIS A 273 27.52 -8.72 -14.28
CA HIS A 273 27.76 -7.32 -13.99
C HIS A 273 29.10 -7.14 -13.29
N GLU A 274 29.83 -6.09 -13.67
CA GLU A 274 31.08 -5.69 -13.03
C GLU A 274 30.82 -4.54 -12.05
N ILE A 275 30.89 -4.85 -10.76
CA ILE A 275 30.74 -3.88 -9.69
C ILE A 275 32.12 -3.33 -9.33
N ARG A 276 32.28 -2.01 -9.40
CA ARG A 276 33.53 -1.31 -9.02
C ARG A 276 33.32 -0.50 -7.76
N CYS A 277 34.15 -0.74 -6.76
CA CYS A 277 34.11 -0.02 -5.49
C CYS A 277 35.51 0.30 -5.00
N SER A 278 35.78 1.59 -4.81
CA SER A 278 37.07 2.12 -4.32
C SER A 278 37.06 2.44 -2.83
N ALA A 279 35.96 2.16 -2.12
CA ALA A 279 35.79 2.53 -0.72
C ALA A 279 36.70 1.70 0.20
N PRO A 280 37.51 2.35 1.07
CA PRO A 280 38.39 1.63 1.98
C PRO A 280 37.56 0.88 3.04
N GLY A 281 37.76 -0.44 3.14
CA GLY A 281 37.12 -1.30 4.15
C GLY A 281 36.02 -2.24 3.61
N ILE A 282 35.51 -2.00 2.39
CA ILE A 282 34.58 -2.93 1.73
C ILE A 282 35.35 -4.11 1.14
N ARG A 283 34.85 -5.32 1.38
CA ARG A 283 35.49 -6.58 0.99
C ARG A 283 34.61 -7.49 0.16
N TYR A 284 33.30 -7.40 0.30
CA TYR A 284 32.36 -8.24 -0.44
C TYR A 284 31.20 -7.43 -1.01
N VAL A 285 30.62 -7.94 -2.09
CA VAL A 285 29.33 -7.52 -2.62
C VAL A 285 28.36 -8.68 -2.46
N CYS A 286 27.14 -8.36 -2.04
CA CYS A 286 26.04 -9.29 -1.87
C CYS A 286 24.92 -8.89 -2.83
N VAL A 287 24.43 -9.83 -3.63
CA VAL A 287 23.28 -9.64 -4.51
C VAL A 287 22.13 -10.50 -4.01
N ALA A 288 20.98 -9.86 -3.79
CA ALA A 288 19.76 -10.53 -3.39
C ALA A 288 18.66 -10.24 -4.41
N HIS A 289 18.08 -11.28 -4.97
CA HIS A 289 16.92 -11.18 -5.86
C HIS A 289 15.64 -11.18 -5.01
N ARG A 290 14.69 -10.31 -5.36
CA ARG A 290 13.39 -10.26 -4.66
C ARG A 290 12.61 -11.57 -4.80
N GLU A 291 12.87 -12.32 -5.86
CA GLU A 291 12.20 -13.56 -6.24
C GLU A 291 12.71 -14.77 -5.43
N LEU A 292 13.93 -14.74 -4.90
CA LEU A 292 14.61 -15.88 -4.27
C LEU A 292 14.97 -15.64 -2.80
N ASP A 293 14.93 -16.68 -1.99
CA ASP A 293 15.31 -16.67 -0.57
C ASP A 293 16.83 -16.70 -0.35
N SER A 294 17.61 -17.00 -1.39
CA SER A 294 19.08 -17.03 -1.34
C SER A 294 19.71 -15.70 -1.75
N GLU A 295 20.90 -15.45 -1.23
CA GLU A 295 21.74 -14.31 -1.59
C GLU A 295 23.12 -14.80 -2.04
N THR A 296 23.71 -14.10 -3.01
CA THR A 296 25.02 -14.43 -3.58
C THR A 296 26.06 -13.45 -3.08
N ILE A 297 27.13 -13.94 -2.45
CA ILE A 297 28.20 -13.12 -1.89
C ILE A 297 29.49 -13.36 -2.68
N VAL A 298 30.07 -12.29 -3.21
CA VAL A 298 31.31 -12.32 -4.01
C VAL A 298 32.35 -11.36 -3.44
N PRO A 299 33.63 -11.76 -3.29
CA PRO A 299 34.68 -10.87 -2.82
C PRO A 299 35.14 -9.87 -3.89
N PHE A 300 35.52 -8.66 -3.46
CA PHE A 300 36.21 -7.70 -4.31
C PHE A 300 37.69 -8.08 -4.45
N VAL A 301 38.16 -8.22 -5.69
CA VAL A 301 39.58 -8.43 -6.03
C VAL A 301 40.07 -7.18 -6.77
N GLY A 302 40.97 -6.42 -6.15
CA GLY A 302 41.48 -5.17 -6.73
C GLY A 302 40.42 -4.08 -6.92
N GLY A 303 39.36 -4.07 -6.08
CA GLY A 303 38.26 -3.10 -6.17
C GLY A 303 37.16 -3.47 -7.18
N ILE A 304 37.24 -4.66 -7.79
CA ILE A 304 36.28 -5.17 -8.79
C ILE A 304 35.67 -6.49 -8.30
N ALA A 305 34.37 -6.66 -8.45
CA ALA A 305 33.66 -7.92 -8.22
C ALA A 305 32.69 -8.19 -9.38
N GLN A 306 32.61 -9.45 -9.82
CA GLN A 306 31.67 -9.88 -10.86
C GLN A 306 30.50 -10.64 -10.23
N VAL A 307 29.27 -10.22 -10.51
CA VAL A 307 28.05 -10.80 -9.94
C VAL A 307 27.01 -11.02 -11.04
N ASP A 308 26.11 -11.98 -10.83
CA ASP A 308 25.03 -12.25 -11.78
C ASP A 308 23.75 -11.53 -11.35
N ILE A 309 23.22 -10.67 -12.23
CA ILE A 309 21.99 -9.88 -12.02
C ILE A 309 21.01 -10.21 -13.14
N TYR A 310 20.02 -11.05 -12.83
CA TYR A 310 19.03 -11.56 -13.79
C TYR A 310 17.57 -11.19 -13.49
N THR A 311 17.30 -10.39 -12.46
CA THR A 311 15.95 -9.82 -12.21
C THR A 311 16.04 -8.31 -12.05
N GLU A 312 14.99 -7.59 -12.45
CA GLU A 312 14.99 -6.11 -12.50
C GLU A 312 15.10 -5.48 -11.10
N HIS A 313 14.60 -6.20 -10.09
CA HIS A 313 14.54 -5.75 -8.70
C HIS A 313 15.62 -6.35 -7.80
N ALA A 314 16.74 -6.80 -8.38
CA ALA A 314 17.89 -7.26 -7.61
C ALA A 314 18.49 -6.10 -6.78
N VAL A 315 18.82 -6.40 -5.52
CA VAL A 315 19.43 -5.43 -4.61
C VAL A 315 20.90 -5.77 -4.42
N ILE A 316 21.76 -4.78 -4.66
CA ILE A 316 23.20 -4.85 -4.42
C ILE A 316 23.48 -4.27 -3.03
N VAL A 317 24.17 -5.05 -2.20
CA VAL A 317 24.54 -4.68 -0.83
C VAL A 317 26.05 -4.82 -0.67
N LEU A 318 26.73 -3.77 -0.24
CA LEU A 318 28.17 -3.81 0.02
C LEU A 318 28.43 -4.30 1.45
N MET A 319 29.50 -5.07 1.65
CA MET A 319 29.86 -5.60 2.96
C MET A 319 31.33 -5.40 3.31
N ASP A 320 31.60 -5.08 4.57
CA ASP A 320 32.95 -5.01 5.12
C ASP A 320 33.45 -6.37 5.61
N GLU A 321 34.68 -6.41 6.11
CA GLU A 321 35.32 -7.63 6.66
C GLU A 321 34.56 -8.21 7.88
N LYS A 322 33.83 -7.37 8.61
CA LYS A 322 32.99 -7.77 9.76
C LYS A 322 31.58 -8.19 9.33
N HIS A 323 31.31 -8.27 8.03
CA HIS A 323 30.01 -8.61 7.45
C HIS A 323 28.90 -7.57 7.78
N ASN A 324 29.27 -6.33 8.11
CA ASN A 324 28.27 -5.26 8.19
C ASN A 324 27.77 -4.92 6.78
N ARG A 325 26.46 -4.75 6.64
CA ARG A 325 25.77 -4.53 5.36
C ARG A 325 25.47 -3.05 5.13
N TYR A 326 25.87 -2.54 3.98
CA TYR A 326 25.69 -1.15 3.58
C TYR A 326 24.84 -1.11 2.30
N LEU A 327 23.58 -0.69 2.45
CA LEU A 327 22.66 -0.49 1.32
C LEU A 327 22.79 0.90 0.68
N HIS A 328 23.14 1.90 1.50
CA HIS A 328 23.20 3.31 1.10
C HIS A 328 24.43 3.99 1.68
N GLY A 329 24.90 5.05 1.02
CA GLY A 329 25.97 5.93 1.50
C GLY A 329 27.37 5.62 1.00
N ILE A 330 27.60 4.47 0.36
CA ILE A 330 28.89 4.11 -0.25
C ILE A 330 28.72 4.10 -1.77
N PRO A 331 29.46 4.92 -2.54
CA PRO A 331 29.37 4.93 -3.98
C PRO A 331 30.02 3.69 -4.59
N TYR A 332 29.34 3.10 -5.56
CA TYR A 332 29.87 2.04 -6.43
C TYR A 332 29.37 2.28 -7.86
N GLU A 333 30.08 1.73 -8.84
CA GLU A 333 29.65 1.69 -10.23
C GLU A 333 29.19 0.28 -10.59
N ASP A 334 28.11 0.18 -11.36
CA ASP A 334 27.58 -1.07 -11.91
C ASP A 334 27.66 -1.02 -13.45
N HIS A 335 28.48 -1.90 -14.03
CA HIS A 335 28.65 -2.02 -15.47
C HIS A 335 28.17 -3.39 -15.94
N LYS A 336 27.04 -3.42 -16.66
CA LYS A 336 26.57 -4.64 -17.32
C LYS A 336 27.51 -5.00 -18.47
N LEU A 337 28.02 -6.23 -18.47
CA LEU A 337 29.01 -6.63 -19.47
C LEU A 337 28.37 -6.88 -20.84
N MET A 338 27.27 -7.65 -20.90
CA MET A 338 26.64 -8.10 -22.15
C MET A 338 25.16 -7.71 -22.25
N HIS A 339 24.72 -7.38 -23.47
CA HIS A 339 23.33 -7.09 -23.81
C HIS A 339 22.81 -8.16 -24.79
N ALA A 340 22.20 -9.22 -24.27
CA ALA A 340 21.73 -10.38 -25.03
C ALA A 340 20.24 -10.69 -24.83
N GLU A 341 19.46 -9.72 -24.34
CA GLU A 341 18.08 -9.88 -23.91
C GLU A 341 17.14 -10.41 -25.02
N ASP A 342 17.42 -10.05 -26.27
CA ASP A 342 16.64 -10.49 -27.43
C ASP A 342 16.83 -11.99 -27.73
N SER A 343 17.93 -12.58 -27.28
CA SER A 343 18.28 -13.98 -27.52
C SER A 343 17.86 -14.92 -26.39
N PHE A 344 17.35 -14.41 -25.26
CA PHE A 344 16.97 -15.21 -24.09
C PHE A 344 15.84 -16.20 -24.36
N GLN A 345 14.86 -15.81 -25.17
CA GLN A 345 13.77 -16.72 -25.55
C GLN A 345 14.30 -17.90 -26.37
N GLU A 346 15.20 -17.65 -27.32
CA GLU A 346 15.85 -18.69 -28.14
C GLU A 346 16.77 -19.57 -27.27
N ALA A 347 17.56 -18.94 -26.38
CA ALA A 347 18.44 -19.64 -25.45
C ALA A 347 17.68 -20.61 -24.54
N TYR A 348 16.53 -20.20 -24.01
CA TYR A 348 15.71 -21.06 -23.17
C TYR A 348 15.06 -22.22 -23.94
N GLN A 349 14.76 -22.05 -25.24
CA GLN A 349 14.27 -23.15 -26.08
C GLN A 349 15.37 -24.19 -26.34
N VAL A 350 16.62 -23.74 -26.50
CA VAL A 350 17.78 -24.63 -26.67
C VAL A 350 18.15 -25.32 -25.36
N SER A 351 18.09 -24.59 -24.24
CA SER A 351 18.47 -25.09 -22.90
C SER A 351 17.41 -24.72 -21.85
N PRO A 352 16.35 -25.55 -21.68
CA PRO A 352 15.25 -25.28 -20.75
C PRO A 352 15.61 -25.46 -19.27
N GLY A 353 16.86 -25.81 -18.96
CA GLY A 353 17.33 -26.05 -17.60
C GLY A 353 17.80 -24.79 -16.85
N SER A 354 17.93 -23.66 -17.55
CA SER A 354 18.42 -22.41 -16.96
C SER A 354 17.36 -21.78 -16.04
N ASN A 355 17.64 -21.73 -14.74
CA ASN A 355 16.77 -21.05 -13.78
C ASN A 355 16.86 -19.53 -13.91
N MET A 356 18.04 -18.98 -14.24
CA MET A 356 18.21 -17.53 -14.35
C MET A 356 17.42 -16.97 -15.54
N ILE A 357 17.54 -17.59 -16.72
CA ILE A 357 16.80 -17.17 -17.92
C ILE A 357 15.29 -17.41 -17.73
N LEU A 358 14.90 -18.51 -17.09
CA LEU A 358 13.49 -18.80 -16.78
C LEU A 358 12.87 -17.73 -15.87
N LEU A 359 13.57 -17.31 -14.81
CA LEU A 359 13.11 -16.27 -13.91
C LEU A 359 12.96 -14.93 -14.64
N TRP A 360 13.96 -14.53 -15.43
CA TRP A 360 13.90 -13.31 -16.23
C TRP A 360 12.70 -13.31 -17.20
N LEU A 361 12.50 -14.41 -17.93
CA LEU A 361 11.38 -14.55 -18.87
C LEU A 361 10.02 -14.55 -18.16
N ALA A 362 9.92 -15.22 -17.01
CA ALA A 362 8.69 -15.26 -16.23
C ALA A 362 8.34 -13.88 -15.63
N GLU A 363 9.32 -13.15 -15.11
CA GLU A 363 9.15 -11.78 -14.61
C GLU A 363 8.72 -10.83 -15.74
N LYS A 364 9.38 -10.89 -16.90
CA LYS A 364 9.01 -10.10 -18.08
C LYS A 364 7.57 -10.40 -18.53
N ALA A 365 7.20 -11.69 -18.59
CA ALA A 365 5.84 -12.10 -18.95
C ALA A 365 4.79 -11.64 -17.93
N LEU A 366 5.12 -11.59 -16.64
CA LEU A 366 4.24 -11.03 -15.60
C LEU A 366 4.06 -9.52 -15.77
N LYS A 367 5.15 -8.77 -15.97
CA LYS A 367 5.15 -7.31 -16.15
C LYS A 367 4.35 -6.89 -17.38
N GLU A 368 4.54 -7.58 -18.50
CA GLU A 368 3.83 -7.33 -19.76
C GLU A 368 2.40 -7.89 -19.78
N ARG A 369 1.98 -8.61 -18.72
CA ARG A 369 0.66 -9.27 -18.60
C ARG A 369 0.35 -10.19 -19.79
N LYS A 370 1.37 -10.84 -20.33
CA LYS A 370 1.21 -11.80 -21.43
C LYS A 370 0.43 -13.03 -20.98
N THR A 371 -0.44 -13.53 -21.83
CA THR A 371 -1.33 -14.69 -21.56
C THR A 371 -1.26 -15.74 -22.68
N ASP A 372 -0.22 -15.70 -23.51
CA ASP A 372 0.03 -16.73 -24.51
C ASP A 372 0.51 -18.05 -23.87
N ALA A 373 0.32 -19.16 -24.59
CA ALA A 373 0.65 -20.51 -24.13
C ALA A 373 2.11 -20.64 -23.63
N TYR A 374 3.04 -19.94 -24.28
CA TYR A 374 4.45 -19.97 -23.91
C TYR A 374 4.71 -19.26 -22.58
N SER A 375 4.17 -18.05 -22.40
CA SER A 375 4.23 -17.31 -21.12
C SER A 375 3.64 -18.10 -19.94
N ILE A 376 2.59 -18.88 -20.17
CA ILE A 376 1.97 -19.73 -19.15
C ILE A 376 2.86 -20.91 -18.79
N GLU A 377 3.48 -21.55 -19.79
CA GLU A 377 4.42 -22.64 -19.57
C GLU A 377 5.65 -22.17 -18.77
N LEU A 378 6.17 -20.97 -19.09
CA LEU A 378 7.23 -20.32 -18.32
C LEU A 378 6.83 -20.14 -16.85
N ARG A 379 5.65 -19.59 -16.56
CA ARG A 379 5.18 -19.41 -15.18
C ARG A 379 5.03 -20.75 -14.43
N LYS A 380 4.55 -21.80 -15.09
CA LYS A 380 4.41 -23.16 -14.50
C LYS A 380 5.77 -23.77 -14.17
N LYS A 381 6.78 -23.55 -15.01
CA LYS A 381 8.14 -24.03 -14.76
C LYS A 381 8.81 -23.19 -13.67
N ALA A 382 8.65 -21.86 -13.73
CA ALA A 382 9.18 -20.94 -12.75
C ALA A 382 8.65 -21.27 -11.35
N SER A 383 7.35 -21.53 -11.17
CA SER A 383 6.77 -21.86 -9.86
C SER A 383 7.31 -23.14 -9.20
N ARG A 384 8.11 -23.94 -9.91
CA ARG A 384 8.77 -25.15 -9.41
C ARG A 384 10.23 -24.93 -9.01
N ILE A 385 10.76 -23.73 -9.20
CA ILE A 385 12.14 -23.38 -8.80
C ILE A 385 12.24 -23.48 -7.26
N GLN A 386 13.28 -24.16 -6.78
CA GLN A 386 13.55 -24.28 -5.36
C GLN A 386 14.11 -22.95 -4.80
N GLY A 387 13.67 -22.57 -3.60
CA GLY A 387 14.10 -21.31 -2.96
C GLY A 387 13.36 -20.06 -3.44
N LEU A 388 12.20 -20.22 -4.08
CA LEU A 388 11.30 -19.13 -4.44
C LEU A 388 10.66 -18.51 -3.19
N ARG A 389 10.70 -17.18 -3.09
CA ARG A 389 9.98 -16.45 -2.02
C ARG A 389 8.47 -16.66 -2.14
N PRO A 390 7.76 -16.84 -1.02
CA PRO A 390 6.29 -16.99 -1.02
C PRO A 390 5.57 -15.85 -1.76
N ALA A 391 6.02 -14.61 -1.60
CA ALA A 391 5.42 -13.45 -2.25
C ALA A 391 5.46 -13.53 -3.79
N PHE A 392 6.58 -13.97 -4.36
CA PHE A 392 6.70 -14.10 -5.82
C PHE A 392 6.01 -15.37 -6.35
N ALA A 393 6.06 -16.46 -5.58
CA ALA A 393 5.26 -17.65 -5.87
C ALA A 393 3.75 -17.35 -5.93
N ASP A 394 3.26 -16.52 -5.00
CA ASP A 394 1.89 -16.03 -5.01
C ASP A 394 1.57 -15.21 -6.26
N GLU A 395 2.47 -14.32 -6.71
CA GLU A 395 2.29 -13.55 -7.94
C GLU A 395 2.16 -14.46 -9.18
N LEU A 396 3.02 -15.47 -9.30
CA LEU A 396 2.96 -16.48 -10.36
C LEU A 396 1.65 -17.28 -10.29
N ASN A 397 1.27 -17.77 -9.10
CA ASN A 397 0.06 -18.55 -8.90
C ASN A 397 -1.20 -17.75 -9.23
N ARG A 398 -1.27 -16.48 -8.81
CA ARG A 398 -2.38 -15.58 -9.16
C ARG A 398 -2.53 -15.41 -10.67
N ALA A 399 -1.42 -15.15 -11.38
CA ALA A 399 -1.44 -14.97 -12.83
C ALA A 399 -1.87 -16.26 -13.57
N LEU A 400 -1.47 -17.43 -13.04
CA LEU A 400 -1.91 -18.72 -13.57
C LEU A 400 -3.40 -18.99 -13.30
N ILE A 401 -3.90 -18.70 -12.09
CA ILE A 401 -5.33 -18.89 -11.74
C ILE A 401 -6.22 -18.06 -12.66
N LEU A 402 -5.89 -16.77 -12.85
CA LEU A 402 -6.66 -15.89 -13.74
C LEU A 402 -6.72 -16.45 -15.17
N HIS A 403 -5.59 -16.93 -15.69
CA HIS A 403 -5.55 -17.52 -17.03
C HIS A 403 -6.41 -18.81 -17.12
N PHE A 404 -6.22 -19.74 -16.20
CA PHE A 404 -6.93 -21.03 -16.24
C PHE A 404 -8.44 -20.89 -16.05
N TYR A 405 -8.85 -19.87 -15.30
CA TYR A 405 -10.26 -19.52 -15.18
C TYR A 405 -10.84 -19.06 -16.52
N ASP A 406 -10.14 -18.17 -17.23
CA ASP A 406 -10.57 -17.69 -18.56
C ASP A 406 -10.56 -18.83 -19.61
N SER A 407 -9.68 -19.83 -19.44
CA SER A 407 -9.56 -20.97 -20.35
C SER A 407 -10.42 -22.20 -19.99
N LEU A 408 -11.24 -22.11 -18.92
CA LEU A 408 -12.12 -23.21 -18.44
C LEU A 408 -11.40 -24.54 -18.11
N GLU A 409 -10.11 -24.51 -17.73
CA GLU A 409 -9.35 -25.73 -17.39
C GLU A 409 -9.49 -26.08 -15.89
N ASP A 410 -10.38 -27.03 -15.60
CA ASP A 410 -10.95 -27.20 -14.25
C ASP A 410 -10.08 -27.96 -13.23
N SER A 411 -9.29 -28.93 -13.66
CA SER A 411 -8.74 -29.98 -12.76
C SER A 411 -7.56 -29.54 -11.87
N ARG A 412 -6.91 -28.41 -12.17
CA ARG A 412 -5.73 -27.92 -11.43
C ARG A 412 -6.00 -26.67 -10.59
N LEU A 413 -7.17 -26.07 -10.71
CA LEU A 413 -7.48 -24.78 -10.09
C LEU A 413 -7.60 -24.90 -8.56
N ASP A 414 -8.16 -25.98 -8.02
CA ASP A 414 -8.43 -26.10 -6.58
C ASP A 414 -7.14 -26.18 -5.74
N SER A 415 -6.13 -26.92 -6.20
CA SER A 415 -4.83 -26.96 -5.54
C SER A 415 -4.10 -25.62 -5.61
N MET A 416 -4.31 -24.87 -6.70
CA MET A 416 -3.74 -23.55 -6.86
C MET A 416 -4.41 -22.52 -5.94
N PHE A 417 -5.74 -22.51 -5.82
CA PHE A 417 -6.46 -21.63 -4.88
C PHE A 417 -6.04 -21.84 -3.42
N ASN A 418 -5.74 -23.09 -3.04
CA ASN A 418 -5.25 -23.42 -1.70
C ASN A 418 -3.81 -22.95 -1.46
N ALA A 419 -2.99 -22.83 -2.51
CA ALA A 419 -1.60 -22.38 -2.41
C ALA A 419 -1.45 -20.85 -2.36
N VAL A 420 -2.52 -20.08 -2.60
CA VAL A 420 -2.46 -18.61 -2.62
C VAL A 420 -2.57 -18.02 -1.21
N ASN A 421 -1.70 -17.06 -0.91
CA ASN A 421 -1.84 -16.21 0.27
C ASN A 421 -2.88 -15.09 0.06
N TRP A 422 -4.06 -15.25 0.67
CA TRP A 422 -5.19 -14.32 0.58
C TRP A 422 -4.97 -13.01 1.37
N ALA A 423 -4.13 -13.01 2.40
CA ALA A 423 -3.90 -11.87 3.26
C ALA A 423 -3.12 -10.74 2.56
N VAL A 424 -2.12 -11.10 1.75
CA VAL A 424 -1.25 -10.16 1.02
C VAL A 424 -1.88 -9.71 -0.32
N MET A 425 -3.08 -10.20 -0.64
CA MET A 425 -3.73 -9.93 -1.91
C MET A 425 -4.44 -8.56 -1.92
N PRO A 426 -4.32 -7.75 -3.00
CA PRO A 426 -5.11 -6.54 -3.16
C PRO A 426 -6.62 -6.81 -3.20
N ASP A 427 -7.42 -5.98 -2.53
CA ASP A 427 -8.88 -6.17 -2.39
C ASP A 427 -9.63 -6.39 -3.72
N LYS A 428 -9.23 -5.67 -4.78
CA LYS A 428 -9.87 -5.80 -6.11
C LYS A 428 -9.61 -7.18 -6.74
N GLN A 429 -8.44 -7.74 -6.52
CA GLN A 429 -8.09 -9.08 -7.02
C GLN A 429 -8.75 -10.16 -6.15
N ARG A 430 -8.77 -9.95 -4.82
CA ARG A 430 -9.45 -10.83 -3.87
C ARG A 430 -10.93 -10.99 -4.23
N GLY A 431 -11.61 -9.89 -4.50
CA GLY A 431 -13.02 -9.91 -4.91
C GLY A 431 -13.26 -10.71 -6.20
N LYS A 432 -12.38 -10.58 -7.20
CA LYS A 432 -12.45 -11.40 -8.42
C LYS A 432 -12.26 -12.89 -8.13
N MET A 433 -11.26 -13.25 -7.35
CA MET A 433 -10.97 -14.66 -7.03
C MET A 433 -12.08 -15.30 -6.18
N ILE A 434 -12.68 -14.56 -5.25
CA ILE A 434 -13.88 -15.01 -4.52
C ILE A 434 -15.03 -15.25 -5.50
N GLY A 435 -15.26 -14.35 -6.47
CA GLY A 435 -16.25 -14.54 -7.54
C GLY A 435 -16.00 -15.81 -8.36
N MET A 436 -14.74 -16.14 -8.65
CA MET A 436 -14.36 -17.38 -9.34
C MET A 436 -14.68 -18.63 -8.49
N LEU A 437 -14.38 -18.60 -7.19
CA LEU A 437 -14.70 -19.70 -6.27
C LEU A 437 -16.22 -19.92 -6.13
N ILE A 438 -17.01 -18.84 -6.13
CA ILE A 438 -18.48 -18.94 -6.13
C ILE A 438 -18.97 -19.68 -7.38
N ASN A 439 -18.41 -19.37 -8.56
CA ASN A 439 -18.82 -20.03 -9.80
C ASN A 439 -18.50 -21.53 -9.83
N ARG A 440 -17.51 -21.96 -9.03
CA ARG A 440 -17.12 -23.36 -8.83
C ARG A 440 -17.88 -24.07 -7.71
N SER A 441 -18.79 -23.39 -7.02
CA SER A 441 -19.55 -23.94 -5.88
C SER A 441 -18.69 -24.32 -4.66
N SER A 442 -17.49 -23.75 -4.51
CA SER A 442 -16.61 -23.96 -3.35
C SER A 442 -17.05 -23.13 -2.14
N TYR A 443 -18.29 -23.34 -1.68
CA TYR A 443 -18.97 -22.43 -0.75
C TYR A 443 -18.33 -22.35 0.64
N GLU A 444 -17.75 -23.43 1.16
CA GLU A 444 -17.05 -23.43 2.44
C GLU A 444 -15.88 -22.43 2.43
N LYS A 445 -15.04 -22.50 1.38
CA LYS A 445 -13.90 -21.60 1.23
C LYS A 445 -14.33 -20.16 0.97
N VAL A 446 -15.40 -19.97 0.20
CA VAL A 446 -15.98 -18.64 -0.02
C VAL A 446 -16.45 -18.03 1.30
N LEU A 447 -17.16 -18.80 2.14
CA LEU A 447 -17.65 -18.35 3.43
C LEU A 447 -16.48 -17.98 4.37
N GLU A 448 -15.45 -18.83 4.45
CA GLU A 448 -14.22 -18.54 5.21
C GLU A 448 -13.59 -17.20 4.77
N LEU A 449 -13.43 -16.99 3.47
CA LEU A 449 -12.81 -15.78 2.92
C LEU A 449 -13.66 -14.53 3.12
N ILE A 450 -14.97 -14.64 2.96
CA ILE A 450 -15.89 -13.53 3.13
C ILE A 450 -16.00 -13.14 4.62
N LEU A 451 -16.00 -14.09 5.55
CA LEU A 451 -15.96 -13.81 6.98
C LEU A 451 -14.65 -13.13 7.39
N ALA A 452 -13.52 -13.54 6.81
CA ALA A 452 -12.19 -13.01 7.15
C ALA A 452 -11.90 -11.63 6.53
N TYR A 453 -12.30 -11.40 5.27
CA TYR A 453 -11.88 -10.23 4.47
C TYR A 453 -13.04 -9.38 3.95
N GLY A 454 -14.28 -9.80 4.15
CA GLY A 454 -15.47 -9.19 3.55
C GLY A 454 -15.65 -9.52 2.07
N TYR A 455 -16.74 -9.03 1.49
CA TYR A 455 -17.16 -9.25 0.10
C TYR A 455 -17.01 -8.01 -0.79
N LYS A 456 -16.17 -7.05 -0.39
CA LYS A 456 -15.91 -5.82 -1.15
C LYS A 456 -15.24 -6.16 -2.48
N ASN A 457 -15.72 -5.56 -3.57
CA ASN A 457 -15.28 -5.81 -4.95
C ASN A 457 -15.62 -7.20 -5.52
N VAL A 458 -16.47 -7.99 -4.86
CA VAL A 458 -17.07 -9.19 -5.48
C VAL A 458 -18.25 -8.75 -6.35
N GLU A 459 -18.43 -9.37 -7.52
CA GLU A 459 -19.55 -9.05 -8.39
C GLU A 459 -20.89 -9.40 -7.74
N ILE A 460 -21.85 -8.46 -7.76
CA ILE A 460 -23.16 -8.65 -7.12
C ILE A 460 -23.92 -9.88 -7.64
N LYS A 461 -23.74 -10.23 -8.92
CA LYS A 461 -24.33 -11.45 -9.51
C LYS A 461 -23.74 -12.72 -8.89
N ALA A 462 -22.44 -12.74 -8.60
CA ALA A 462 -21.81 -13.86 -7.91
C ALA A 462 -22.30 -13.92 -6.45
N LEU A 463 -22.39 -12.79 -5.75
CA LEU A 463 -22.93 -12.76 -4.39
C LEU A 463 -24.39 -13.24 -4.30
N GLU A 464 -25.23 -12.83 -5.26
CA GLU A 464 -26.62 -13.32 -5.38
C GLU A 464 -26.68 -14.84 -5.59
N ARG A 465 -25.79 -15.37 -6.45
CA ARG A 465 -25.65 -16.80 -6.68
C ARG A 465 -25.23 -17.54 -5.40
N PHE A 466 -24.21 -17.03 -4.70
CA PHE A 466 -23.77 -17.57 -3.43
C PHE A 466 -24.89 -17.59 -2.38
N ALA A 467 -25.60 -16.48 -2.19
CA ALA A 467 -26.73 -16.39 -1.27
C ALA A 467 -27.86 -17.39 -1.58
N THR A 468 -28.01 -17.75 -2.86
CA THR A 468 -29.08 -18.65 -3.32
C THR A 468 -28.66 -20.12 -3.27
N GLU A 469 -27.38 -20.43 -3.50
CA GLU A 469 -26.89 -21.82 -3.61
C GLU A 469 -26.21 -22.34 -2.33
N ILE A 470 -25.86 -21.47 -1.37
CA ILE A 470 -25.20 -21.88 -0.13
C ILE A 470 -26.06 -22.88 0.68
N PRO A 471 -25.46 -23.97 1.20
CA PRO A 471 -26.16 -24.96 2.02
C PRO A 471 -26.82 -24.37 3.27
N GLN A 472 -27.98 -24.92 3.64
CA GLN A 472 -28.77 -24.43 4.78
C GLN A 472 -28.02 -24.52 6.12
N GLU A 473 -27.23 -25.56 6.30
CA GLU A 473 -26.42 -25.80 7.51
C GLU A 473 -25.41 -24.66 7.72
N MET A 474 -24.71 -24.25 6.66
CA MET A 474 -23.76 -23.13 6.72
C MET A 474 -24.44 -21.79 7.03
N ILE A 475 -25.68 -21.60 6.54
CA ILE A 475 -26.49 -20.42 6.89
C ILE A 475 -26.83 -20.45 8.38
N ALA A 476 -27.28 -21.58 8.91
CA ALA A 476 -27.65 -21.73 10.31
C ALA A 476 -26.46 -21.49 11.25
N ASP A 477 -25.28 -22.03 10.90
CA ASP A 477 -24.05 -21.85 11.67
C ASP A 477 -23.56 -20.40 11.71
N ASN A 478 -23.97 -19.56 10.74
CA ASN A 478 -23.51 -18.18 10.59
C ASN A 478 -24.70 -17.21 10.44
N ILE A 479 -25.80 -17.45 11.14
CA ILE A 479 -27.10 -16.81 10.86
C ILE A 479 -27.07 -15.29 10.95
N GLU A 480 -26.38 -14.70 11.92
CA GLU A 480 -26.26 -13.25 12.09
C GLU A 480 -25.58 -12.62 10.86
N PHE A 481 -24.38 -13.10 10.53
CA PHE A 481 -23.62 -12.64 9.38
C PHE A 481 -24.37 -12.84 8.06
N MET A 482 -24.97 -14.01 7.87
CA MET A 482 -25.70 -14.34 6.64
C MET A 482 -26.96 -13.49 6.48
N THR A 483 -27.63 -13.14 7.59
CA THR A 483 -28.80 -12.25 7.57
C THR A 483 -28.40 -10.85 7.10
N ASP A 484 -27.32 -10.28 7.65
CA ASP A 484 -26.80 -8.97 7.23
C ASP A 484 -26.30 -8.99 5.78
N PHE A 485 -25.54 -10.01 5.40
CA PHE A 485 -25.06 -10.23 4.04
C PHE A 485 -26.20 -10.29 3.02
N MET A 486 -27.25 -11.08 3.32
CA MET A 486 -28.42 -11.19 2.45
C MET A 486 -29.24 -9.89 2.41
N TYR A 487 -29.27 -9.12 3.50
CA TYR A 487 -29.90 -7.81 3.54
C TYR A 487 -29.16 -6.79 2.67
N ASP A 488 -27.83 -6.81 2.66
CA ASP A 488 -27.02 -5.97 1.78
C ASP A 488 -27.24 -6.28 0.29
N ILE A 489 -27.40 -7.57 -0.05
CA ILE A 489 -27.77 -8.01 -1.40
C ILE A 489 -29.19 -7.52 -1.76
N PHE A 490 -30.12 -7.62 -0.81
CA PHE A 490 -31.49 -7.14 -0.97
C PHE A 490 -31.56 -5.63 -1.24
N ARG A 491 -30.80 -4.82 -0.48
CA ARG A 491 -30.71 -3.36 -0.69
C ARG A 491 -30.16 -2.97 -2.06
N GLN A 492 -29.36 -3.83 -2.68
CA GLN A 492 -28.84 -3.65 -4.04
C GLN A 492 -29.83 -4.10 -5.13
N GLY A 493 -31.06 -4.47 -4.74
CA GLY A 493 -32.16 -4.78 -5.64
C GLY A 493 -32.27 -6.24 -6.07
N ARG A 494 -31.39 -7.12 -5.56
CA ARG A 494 -31.40 -8.57 -5.84
C ARG A 494 -32.34 -9.28 -4.90
N ARG A 495 -33.27 -10.06 -5.45
CA ARG A 495 -34.46 -10.54 -4.72
C ARG A 495 -34.75 -11.99 -5.07
N SER A 496 -33.98 -12.91 -4.48
CA SER A 496 -34.25 -14.35 -4.57
C SER A 496 -35.21 -14.80 -3.47
N SER A 497 -35.94 -15.89 -3.71
CA SER A 497 -36.85 -16.48 -2.71
C SER A 497 -36.13 -16.89 -1.43
N ARG A 498 -34.87 -17.36 -1.56
CA ARG A 498 -34.03 -17.78 -0.44
C ARG A 498 -33.58 -16.60 0.42
N ILE A 499 -33.25 -15.46 -0.20
CA ILE A 499 -32.97 -14.20 0.51
C ILE A 499 -34.19 -13.78 1.32
N PHE A 500 -35.39 -13.79 0.73
CA PHE A 500 -36.62 -13.48 1.46
C PHE A 500 -36.84 -14.43 2.64
N ALA A 501 -36.69 -15.74 2.45
CA ALA A 501 -36.88 -16.71 3.51
C ALA A 501 -35.99 -16.41 4.72
N VAL A 502 -34.69 -16.18 4.52
CA VAL A 502 -33.76 -15.87 5.61
C VAL A 502 -34.10 -14.53 6.28
N LEU A 503 -34.37 -13.48 5.50
CA LEU A 503 -34.66 -12.16 6.05
C LEU A 503 -35.98 -12.10 6.82
N LEU A 504 -37.05 -12.66 6.27
CA LEU A 504 -38.36 -12.70 6.93
C LEU A 504 -38.30 -13.51 8.24
N GLU A 505 -37.45 -14.54 8.29
CA GLU A 505 -37.27 -15.35 9.50
C GLU A 505 -36.31 -14.77 10.54
N ASN A 506 -35.31 -13.96 10.14
CA ASN A 506 -34.20 -13.60 11.05
C ASN A 506 -33.86 -12.10 11.12
N TYR A 507 -34.22 -11.29 10.12
CA TYR A 507 -33.79 -9.88 10.06
C TYR A 507 -34.40 -9.03 11.18
N GLN A 508 -33.52 -8.39 11.97
CA GLN A 508 -33.86 -7.44 13.03
C GLN A 508 -33.07 -6.15 12.81
N GLY A 509 -33.73 -5.13 12.28
CA GLY A 509 -33.10 -3.86 11.92
C GLY A 509 -33.95 -2.66 12.31
N ARG A 510 -33.78 -1.53 11.61
CA ARG A 510 -34.62 -0.35 11.82
C ARG A 510 -36.07 -0.67 11.44
N THR A 511 -37.03 -0.15 12.21
CA THR A 511 -38.47 -0.40 11.99
C THR A 511 -38.90 -0.06 10.58
N VAL A 512 -38.36 1.01 9.98
CA VAL A 512 -38.61 1.42 8.60
C VAL A 512 -38.09 0.39 7.59
N ASP A 513 -36.88 -0.14 7.81
CA ASP A 513 -36.26 -1.12 6.91
C ASP A 513 -37.01 -2.46 6.96
N MET A 514 -37.43 -2.88 8.15
CA MET A 514 -38.28 -4.05 8.35
C MET A 514 -39.65 -3.87 7.69
N TYR A 515 -40.26 -2.69 7.82
CA TYR A 515 -41.53 -2.42 7.14
C TYR A 515 -41.40 -2.46 5.61
N ASN A 516 -40.33 -1.89 5.05
CA ASN A 516 -40.09 -1.93 3.61
C ASN A 516 -39.92 -3.37 3.10
N LEU A 517 -39.15 -4.20 3.82
CA LEU A 517 -39.01 -5.62 3.51
C LEU A 517 -40.36 -6.35 3.59
N TRP A 518 -41.15 -6.08 4.63
CA TRP A 518 -42.48 -6.64 4.83
C TRP A 518 -43.46 -6.25 3.71
N GLN A 519 -43.45 -4.97 3.31
CA GLN A 519 -44.30 -4.45 2.23
C GLN A 519 -43.95 -5.13 0.90
N GLU A 520 -42.66 -5.19 0.55
CA GLU A 520 -42.23 -5.87 -0.68
C GLU A 520 -42.55 -7.37 -0.68
N ALA A 521 -42.45 -8.04 0.48
CA ALA A 521 -42.83 -9.44 0.60
C ALA A 521 -44.34 -9.64 0.39
N ASN A 522 -45.16 -8.72 0.92
CA ASN A 522 -46.61 -8.74 0.71
C ASN A 522 -47.03 -8.48 -0.72
N ASP A 523 -46.41 -7.50 -1.39
CA ASP A 523 -46.67 -7.21 -2.81
C ASP A 523 -46.38 -8.44 -3.70
N LYS A 524 -45.46 -9.30 -3.25
CA LYS A 524 -45.09 -10.56 -3.90
C LYS A 524 -45.83 -11.79 -3.38
N GLN A 525 -46.76 -11.63 -2.44
CA GLN A 525 -47.51 -12.72 -1.82
C GLN A 525 -46.63 -13.78 -1.13
N ILE A 526 -45.52 -13.36 -0.53
CA ILE A 526 -44.65 -14.21 0.29
C ILE A 526 -45.20 -14.25 1.72
N ASP A 527 -45.10 -15.40 2.40
CA ASP A 527 -45.52 -15.52 3.79
C ASP A 527 -44.65 -14.66 4.72
N THR A 528 -45.28 -13.78 5.49
CA THR A 528 -44.62 -12.87 6.45
C THR A 528 -44.99 -13.16 7.89
N SER A 529 -45.67 -14.28 8.20
CA SER A 529 -46.28 -14.56 9.51
C SER A 529 -45.33 -14.33 10.70
N LYS A 530 -44.08 -14.80 10.63
CA LYS A 530 -43.07 -14.60 11.68
C LYS A 530 -42.61 -13.13 11.79
N MET A 531 -42.57 -12.41 10.67
CA MET A 531 -42.16 -11.01 10.63
C MET A 531 -43.27 -10.08 11.12
N ASP A 532 -44.53 -10.40 10.86
CA ASP A 532 -45.70 -9.62 11.30
C ASP A 532 -45.66 -9.38 12.81
N GLU A 533 -45.47 -10.45 13.59
CA GLU A 533 -45.41 -10.39 15.05
C GLU A 533 -44.21 -9.57 15.55
N ARG A 534 -43.02 -9.81 15.00
CA ARG A 534 -41.80 -9.08 15.41
C ARG A 534 -41.90 -7.59 15.10
N LEU A 535 -42.38 -7.25 13.90
CA LEU A 535 -42.51 -5.87 13.48
C LEU A 535 -43.53 -5.13 14.35
N LEU A 536 -44.66 -5.77 14.65
CA LEU A 536 -45.69 -5.21 15.53
C LEU A 536 -45.17 -5.03 16.97
N ALA A 537 -44.44 -6.01 17.50
CA ALA A 537 -43.79 -5.91 18.82
C ALA A 537 -42.74 -4.79 18.85
N GLN A 538 -41.94 -4.63 17.79
CA GLN A 538 -40.94 -3.56 17.69
C GLN A 538 -41.58 -2.18 17.59
N ILE A 539 -42.70 -2.04 16.87
CA ILE A 539 -43.46 -0.78 16.81
C ILE A 539 -43.92 -0.37 18.21
N LEU A 540 -44.45 -1.32 18.99
CA LEU A 540 -44.88 -1.06 20.37
C LEU A 540 -43.71 -0.73 21.30
N PHE A 541 -42.60 -1.44 21.20
CA PHE A 541 -41.43 -1.23 22.04
C PHE A 541 -40.76 0.12 21.78
N THR A 542 -40.68 0.53 20.51
CA THR A 542 -40.03 1.79 20.12
C THR A 542 -40.93 3.01 20.27
N GLU A 543 -42.22 2.81 20.59
CA GLU A 543 -43.27 3.84 20.53
C GLU A 543 -43.28 4.64 19.22
N ALA A 544 -42.71 4.09 18.15
CA ALA A 544 -42.57 4.79 16.89
C ALA A 544 -43.96 4.89 16.25
N TYR A 545 -44.57 6.07 16.34
CA TYR A 545 -45.79 6.38 15.58
C TYR A 545 -45.40 6.48 14.10
N LEU A 546 -45.52 5.34 13.42
CA LEU A 546 -45.29 5.20 12.01
C LEU A 546 -46.65 4.89 11.39
N PRO A 547 -47.07 5.57 10.31
CA PRO A 547 -48.30 5.28 9.53
C PRO A 547 -48.46 3.81 9.05
N TYR A 548 -47.50 2.96 9.40
CA TYR A 548 -47.28 1.59 8.99
C TYR A 548 -47.90 0.55 9.94
N GLY A 549 -48.16 0.91 11.20
CA GLY A 549 -48.64 -0.03 12.23
C GLY A 549 -50.00 -0.63 11.91
N ASP A 550 -50.93 0.17 11.38
CA ASP A 550 -52.30 -0.25 11.11
C ASP A 550 -52.38 -1.31 10.00
N ALA A 551 -51.56 -1.18 8.97
CA ALA A 551 -51.50 -2.16 7.88
C ALA A 551 -50.97 -3.53 8.38
N VAL A 552 -49.91 -3.49 9.20
CA VAL A 552 -49.31 -4.70 9.79
C VAL A 552 -50.29 -5.34 10.77
N PHE A 553 -50.89 -4.54 11.66
CA PHE A 553 -51.87 -5.02 12.64
C PHE A 553 -53.09 -5.63 11.97
N ARG A 554 -53.63 -5.01 10.91
CA ARG A 554 -54.77 -5.53 10.16
C ARG A 554 -54.51 -6.92 9.57
N LYS A 555 -53.32 -7.12 9.01
CA LYS A 555 -52.92 -8.44 8.48
C LYS A 555 -52.71 -9.45 9.61
N TYR A 556 -52.08 -9.01 10.70
CA TYR A 556 -51.76 -9.87 11.84
C TYR A 556 -52.99 -10.29 12.65
N TYR A 557 -54.02 -9.44 12.72
CA TYR A 557 -55.24 -9.67 13.48
C TYR A 557 -56.02 -10.86 12.90
N SER A 558 -55.74 -12.03 13.47
CA SER A 558 -56.31 -13.31 13.06
C SER A 558 -56.62 -14.17 14.29
N PRO A 559 -57.47 -15.21 14.15
CA PRO A 559 -57.79 -16.11 15.25
C PRO A 559 -56.57 -16.73 15.94
N LEU A 560 -55.51 -16.97 15.16
CA LEU A 560 -54.26 -17.63 15.54
C LEU A 560 -53.18 -16.66 16.03
N GLY A 561 -53.40 -15.34 15.94
CA GLY A 561 -52.44 -14.32 16.36
C GLY A 561 -52.28 -14.24 17.88
N ASN A 562 -51.14 -13.72 18.33
CA ASN A 562 -50.85 -13.49 19.73
C ASN A 562 -51.80 -12.44 20.32
N ARG A 563 -52.77 -12.90 21.11
CA ARG A 563 -53.82 -12.03 21.69
C ARG A 563 -53.28 -10.97 22.62
N GLN A 564 -52.19 -11.25 23.33
CA GLN A 564 -51.56 -10.25 24.19
C GLN A 564 -50.94 -9.12 23.38
N LEU A 565 -50.33 -9.43 22.22
CA LEU A 565 -49.78 -8.42 21.33
C LEU A 565 -50.88 -7.58 20.68
N CYS A 566 -51.97 -8.21 20.23
CA CYS A 566 -53.12 -7.48 19.71
C CYS A 566 -53.72 -6.53 20.75
N LYS A 567 -53.90 -7.02 21.99
CA LYS A 567 -54.35 -6.22 23.14
C LYS A 567 -53.42 -5.04 23.39
N ALA A 568 -52.11 -5.27 23.41
CA ALA A 568 -51.11 -4.22 23.62
C ALA A 568 -51.19 -3.16 22.52
N TYR A 569 -51.33 -3.55 21.25
CA TYR A 569 -51.46 -2.62 20.14
C TYR A 569 -52.73 -1.76 20.25
N MET A 570 -53.89 -2.37 20.46
CA MET A 570 -55.15 -1.65 20.62
C MET A 570 -55.11 -0.69 21.81
N THR A 571 -54.59 -1.14 22.94
CA THR A 571 -54.42 -0.33 24.16
C THR A 571 -53.50 0.87 23.90
N TYR A 572 -52.38 0.66 23.18
CA TYR A 572 -51.42 1.69 22.85
C TYR A 572 -52.00 2.77 21.92
N VAL A 573 -52.72 2.35 20.87
CA VAL A 573 -53.37 3.28 19.93
C VAL A 573 -54.47 4.09 20.65
N ALA A 574 -55.29 3.42 21.46
CA ALA A 574 -56.31 4.07 22.28
C ALA A 574 -55.70 5.08 23.28
N TYR A 575 -54.58 4.72 23.91
CA TYR A 575 -53.84 5.59 24.82
C TYR A 575 -53.32 6.85 24.12
N LYS A 576 -52.68 6.72 22.96
CA LYS A 576 -52.17 7.87 22.20
C LYS A 576 -53.31 8.77 21.71
N TYR A 577 -54.46 8.20 21.31
CA TYR A 577 -55.64 9.01 20.96
C TYR A 577 -56.19 9.78 22.17
N LEU A 578 -56.32 9.14 23.33
CA LEU A 578 -56.87 9.81 24.52
C LEU A 578 -55.95 10.91 25.05
N LEU A 579 -54.63 10.72 25.03
CA LEU A 579 -53.69 11.72 25.57
C LEU A 579 -53.31 12.82 24.58
N SER A 580 -53.09 12.46 23.31
CA SER A 580 -52.50 13.35 22.31
C SER A 580 -53.35 13.56 21.05
N ASP A 581 -54.62 13.12 21.08
CA ASP A 581 -55.57 13.23 19.95
C ASP A 581 -55.02 12.62 18.64
N ALA A 582 -54.14 11.61 18.76
CA ALA A 582 -53.59 10.90 17.62
C ALA A 582 -54.69 10.10 16.89
N PRO A 583 -54.83 10.21 15.56
CA PRO A 583 -55.94 9.59 14.85
C PRO A 583 -55.85 8.06 14.91
N ILE A 584 -57.01 7.42 15.07
CA ILE A 584 -57.20 5.97 14.96
C ILE A 584 -57.86 5.69 13.61
N SER A 585 -57.34 4.74 12.85
CA SER A 585 -57.96 4.31 11.58
C SER A 585 -59.32 3.66 11.80
N GLU A 586 -60.25 3.89 10.86
CA GLU A 586 -61.61 3.32 10.88
C GLU A 586 -61.58 1.79 10.96
N GLU A 587 -60.61 1.14 10.30
CA GLU A 587 -60.50 -0.31 10.32
C GLU A 587 -60.05 -0.84 11.69
N THR A 588 -59.17 -0.11 12.38
CA THR A 588 -58.76 -0.45 13.75
C THR A 588 -59.93 -0.26 14.72
N VAL A 589 -60.72 0.80 14.55
CA VAL A 589 -61.96 1.01 15.31
C VAL A 589 -62.93 -0.15 15.10
N ALA A 590 -63.13 -0.60 13.86
CA ALA A 590 -63.99 -1.73 13.54
C ALA A 590 -63.48 -3.05 14.17
N ILE A 591 -62.16 -3.25 14.23
CA ILE A 591 -61.54 -4.39 14.93
C ILE A 591 -61.81 -4.30 16.43
N MET A 592 -61.58 -3.14 17.06
CA MET A 592 -61.80 -2.94 18.51
C MET A 592 -63.25 -3.19 18.91
N LYS A 593 -64.23 -2.70 18.12
CA LYS A 593 -65.67 -2.90 18.40
C LYS A 593 -66.11 -4.36 18.29
N LYS A 594 -65.44 -5.15 17.43
CA LYS A 594 -65.74 -6.57 17.22
C LYS A 594 -65.01 -7.50 18.19
N ASP A 595 -64.09 -6.99 19.02
CA ASP A 595 -63.36 -7.81 19.98
C ASP A 595 -64.28 -8.28 21.11
N THR A 596 -64.38 -9.60 21.30
CA THR A 596 -65.21 -10.22 22.33
C THR A 596 -64.74 -9.90 23.75
N ASN A 597 -63.47 -9.52 23.92
CA ASN A 597 -62.86 -9.25 25.22
C ASN A 597 -62.74 -7.74 25.51
N LEU A 598 -63.44 -6.88 24.76
CA LEU A 598 -63.37 -5.43 24.90
C LEU A 598 -63.59 -4.95 26.35
N ASP A 599 -64.41 -5.65 27.13
CA ASP A 599 -64.72 -5.36 28.54
C ASP A 599 -63.49 -5.38 29.47
N GLU A 600 -62.41 -6.04 29.06
CA GLU A 600 -61.13 -6.04 29.76
C GLU A 600 -60.28 -4.77 29.49
N TYR A 601 -60.67 -3.96 28.50
CA TYR A 601 -59.86 -2.86 27.96
C TYR A 601 -60.55 -1.51 28.17
N ASP A 602 -60.58 -1.05 29.43
CA ASP A 602 -61.24 0.23 29.76
C ASP A 602 -60.75 1.38 28.87
N ILE A 603 -59.45 1.43 28.56
CA ILE A 603 -58.88 2.50 27.73
C ILE A 603 -59.39 2.49 26.28
N CYS A 604 -59.57 1.30 25.69
CA CYS A 604 -60.12 1.17 24.35
C CYS A 604 -61.57 1.62 24.32
N ILE A 605 -62.36 1.24 25.34
CA ILE A 605 -63.74 1.67 25.45
C ILE A 605 -63.83 3.19 25.65
N LEU A 606 -62.99 3.79 26.49
CA LEU A 606 -62.96 5.25 26.69
C LEU A 606 -62.61 5.98 25.38
N ALA A 607 -61.65 5.47 24.61
CA ALA A 607 -61.31 5.99 23.28
C ALA A 607 -62.49 5.89 22.30
N LEU A 608 -63.16 4.73 22.24
CA LEU A 608 -64.34 4.53 21.39
C LEU A 608 -65.52 5.44 21.78
N LEU A 609 -65.78 5.63 23.08
CA LEU A 609 -66.80 6.54 23.57
C LEU A 609 -66.49 8.00 23.23
N LYS A 610 -65.22 8.41 23.32
CA LYS A 610 -64.78 9.75 22.90
C LYS A 610 -64.99 9.96 21.39
N LEU A 611 -64.64 8.97 20.56
CA LEU A 611 -64.94 9.00 19.12
C LEU A 611 -66.44 9.16 18.85
N CYS A 612 -67.29 8.41 19.56
CA CYS A 612 -68.75 8.55 19.44
C CYS A 612 -69.24 9.94 19.89
N ALA A 613 -68.63 10.54 20.91
CA ALA A 613 -69.01 11.86 21.42
C ALA A 613 -68.56 13.01 20.51
N GLU A 614 -67.53 12.80 19.69
CA GLU A 614 -67.00 13.75 18.72
C GLU A 614 -67.64 13.62 17.33
N ALA A 615 -68.30 12.51 17.04
CA ALA A 615 -69.02 12.30 15.79
C ALA A 615 -70.13 13.35 15.58
N GLU A 616 -70.40 13.72 14.32
CA GLU A 616 -71.53 14.60 13.98
C GLU A 616 -72.86 13.86 14.10
N ASP A 617 -72.92 12.63 13.59
CA ASP A 617 -74.06 11.72 13.66
C ASP A 617 -73.62 10.32 14.08
N LEU A 618 -74.48 9.61 14.83
CA LEU A 618 -74.25 8.22 15.24
C LEU A 618 -75.18 7.27 14.49
N SER A 619 -74.63 6.14 14.03
CA SER A 619 -75.44 5.01 13.55
C SER A 619 -76.26 4.42 14.71
N THR A 620 -77.29 3.63 14.41
CA THR A 620 -78.07 2.94 15.45
C THR A 620 -77.19 2.00 16.28
N GLU A 621 -76.28 1.27 15.63
CA GLU A 621 -75.34 0.38 16.31
C GLU A 621 -74.36 1.14 17.20
N ASP A 622 -73.84 2.29 16.75
CA ASP A 622 -72.92 3.10 17.54
C ASP A 622 -73.60 3.81 18.70
N ARG A 623 -74.87 4.19 18.53
CA ARG A 623 -75.70 4.74 19.60
C ARG A 623 -75.93 3.71 20.69
N ASP A 624 -76.37 2.51 20.33
CA ASP A 624 -76.62 1.42 21.28
C ASP A 624 -75.31 1.00 21.99
N PHE A 625 -74.20 0.96 21.25
CA PHE A 625 -72.87 0.72 21.79
C PHE A 625 -72.48 1.80 22.81
N ALA A 626 -72.64 3.08 22.47
CA ALA A 626 -72.26 4.19 23.33
C ALA A 626 -73.12 4.24 24.60
N GLU A 627 -74.43 4.02 24.49
CA GLU A 627 -75.36 4.01 25.63
C GLU A 627 -75.01 2.86 26.62
N TYR A 628 -74.76 1.66 26.09
CA TYR A 628 -74.37 0.50 26.89
C TYR A 628 -73.04 0.73 27.62
N TRP A 629 -72.00 1.15 26.91
CA TRP A 629 -70.67 1.30 27.50
C TRP A 629 -70.53 2.53 28.37
N LEU A 630 -71.26 3.61 28.10
CA LEU A 630 -71.27 4.80 28.95
C LEU A 630 -71.79 4.45 30.36
N THR A 631 -72.92 3.76 30.45
CA THR A 631 -73.52 3.33 31.73
C THR A 631 -72.54 2.45 32.52
N ARG A 632 -71.84 1.54 31.83
CA ARG A 632 -70.86 0.66 32.47
C ARG A 632 -69.62 1.41 32.95
N MET A 633 -69.11 2.36 32.17
CA MET A 633 -67.96 3.18 32.56
C MET A 633 -68.29 4.16 33.69
N GLU A 634 -69.51 4.69 33.70
CA GLU A 634 -70.05 5.50 34.78
C GLU A 634 -70.10 4.71 36.09
N SER A 635 -70.63 3.47 36.10
CA SER A 635 -70.61 2.61 37.29
C SER A 635 -69.20 2.27 37.80
N ARG A 636 -68.18 2.31 36.93
CA ARG A 636 -66.76 2.12 37.27
C ARG A 636 -66.07 3.42 37.72
N GLY A 637 -66.75 4.56 37.64
CA GLY A 637 -66.21 5.89 37.94
C GLY A 637 -65.17 6.38 36.93
N LYS A 638 -65.30 5.98 35.66
CA LYS A 638 -64.40 6.34 34.56
C LYS A 638 -65.14 7.16 33.51
N VAL A 639 -65.35 8.45 33.79
CA VAL A 639 -66.14 9.33 32.92
C VAL A 639 -65.29 10.51 32.47
N LEU A 640 -65.23 10.71 31.15
CA LEU A 640 -64.54 11.85 30.54
C LEU A 640 -65.52 13.00 30.25
N PRO A 641 -65.07 14.27 30.29
CA PRO A 641 -65.93 15.42 29.98
C PRO A 641 -66.61 15.34 28.61
N GLU A 642 -65.94 14.77 27.62
CA GLU A 642 -66.47 14.62 26.26
C GLU A 642 -67.73 13.77 26.23
N PHE A 643 -67.88 12.80 27.14
CA PHE A 643 -69.03 11.90 27.18
C PHE A 643 -70.34 12.65 27.46
N LEU A 644 -70.28 13.80 28.13
CA LEU A 644 -71.46 14.64 28.35
C LEU A 644 -72.07 15.16 27.04
N LYS A 645 -71.30 15.21 25.93
CA LYS A 645 -71.81 15.58 24.60
C LYS A 645 -72.77 14.54 24.03
N LEU A 646 -72.76 13.30 24.55
CA LEU A 646 -73.66 12.22 24.11
C LEU A 646 -75.12 12.47 24.47
N CYS A 647 -75.42 13.44 25.34
CA CYS A 647 -76.79 13.88 25.66
C CYS A 647 -77.59 14.33 24.43
N LYS A 648 -76.92 14.62 23.31
CA LYS A 648 -77.55 14.92 22.01
C LYS A 648 -78.25 13.70 21.40
N TYR A 649 -77.77 12.50 21.70
CA TYR A 649 -78.22 11.26 21.06
C TYR A 649 -79.15 10.46 21.96
N PHE A 650 -78.87 10.37 23.26
CA PHE A 650 -79.65 9.62 24.25
C PHE A 650 -79.55 10.25 25.65
N PRO A 651 -80.52 10.00 26.57
CA PRO A 651 -80.47 10.54 27.92
C PRO A 651 -79.26 10.00 28.69
N LEU A 652 -78.54 10.88 29.40
CA LEU A 652 -77.39 10.49 30.22
C LEU A 652 -77.87 9.81 31.52
N PRO A 653 -77.04 8.97 32.17
CA PRO A 653 -77.32 8.49 33.52
C PRO A 653 -77.57 9.65 34.50
N GLU A 654 -78.55 9.52 35.40
CA GLU A 654 -78.94 10.56 36.38
C GLU A 654 -77.74 11.08 37.19
N SER A 655 -76.76 10.22 37.47
CA SER A 655 -75.54 10.55 38.20
C SER A 655 -74.62 11.53 37.46
N LEU A 656 -74.78 11.73 36.14
CA LEU A 656 -73.93 12.59 35.31
C LEU A 656 -74.62 13.87 34.87
N GLU A 657 -75.95 13.94 34.91
CA GLU A 657 -76.72 15.08 34.39
C GLU A 657 -76.31 16.42 35.00
N ASP A 658 -76.09 16.45 36.33
CA ASP A 658 -75.78 17.68 37.07
C ASP A 658 -74.29 17.86 37.38
N LYS A 659 -73.44 17.00 36.84
CA LYS A 659 -72.00 17.01 37.12
C LYS A 659 -71.23 17.78 36.07
N ARG A 660 -70.29 18.60 36.53
CA ARG A 660 -69.26 19.22 35.73
C ARG A 660 -67.94 18.48 35.98
N LEU A 661 -67.32 18.03 34.91
CA LEU A 661 -66.07 17.28 34.94
C LEU A 661 -64.91 18.22 34.60
N ILE A 662 -63.92 18.27 35.48
CA ILE A 662 -62.62 18.92 35.22
C ILE A 662 -61.62 17.82 34.93
N GLU A 663 -60.97 17.91 33.77
CA GLU A 663 -59.94 16.98 33.34
C GLU A 663 -58.56 17.63 33.35
N TYR A 664 -57.55 16.84 33.71
CA TYR A 664 -56.14 17.20 33.59
C TYR A 664 -55.33 15.98 33.17
N ARG A 665 -54.45 16.14 32.17
CA ARG A 665 -53.64 15.06 31.61
C ARG A 665 -52.18 15.26 32.01
N THR A 666 -51.60 14.28 32.67
CA THR A 666 -50.17 14.28 33.05
C THR A 666 -49.67 12.85 33.27
N ASN A 667 -48.47 12.67 33.82
CA ASN A 667 -47.92 11.37 34.16
C ASN A 667 -48.78 10.68 35.25
N PRO A 668 -49.19 9.41 35.08
CA PRO A 668 -49.99 8.68 36.06
C PRO A 668 -49.35 8.56 37.46
N LYS A 669 -48.03 8.71 37.57
CA LYS A 669 -47.32 8.66 38.85
C LYS A 669 -47.38 9.97 39.64
N HIS A 670 -47.79 11.06 39.02
CA HIS A 670 -47.83 12.35 39.68
C HIS A 670 -49.03 12.45 40.62
N ARG A 671 -48.92 13.34 41.61
CA ARG A 671 -50.02 13.68 42.50
C ARG A 671 -50.68 14.96 42.00
N VAL A 672 -51.90 14.83 41.50
CA VAL A 672 -52.68 15.94 40.97
C VAL A 672 -53.72 16.41 41.99
N THR A 673 -53.66 17.69 42.38
CA THR A 673 -54.61 18.29 43.33
C THR A 673 -55.36 19.45 42.69
N LEU A 674 -56.69 19.41 42.77
CA LEU A 674 -57.56 20.52 42.37
C LEU A 674 -57.75 21.47 43.55
N HIS A 675 -57.25 22.69 43.41
CA HIS A 675 -57.43 23.79 44.36
C HIS A 675 -58.54 24.68 43.84
N TYR A 676 -59.71 24.68 44.47
CA TYR A 676 -60.82 25.51 44.03
C TYR A 676 -61.43 26.33 45.16
N SER A 677 -61.90 27.52 44.81
CA SER A 677 -62.55 28.43 45.74
C SER A 677 -63.92 28.85 45.24
N PHE A 678 -64.88 28.90 46.16
CA PHE A 678 -66.28 29.23 45.90
C PHE A 678 -66.82 30.15 46.99
N ARG A 679 -67.92 30.85 46.71
CA ARG A 679 -68.59 31.72 47.67
C ARG A 679 -69.81 31.01 48.23
N PHE A 680 -69.84 30.81 49.55
CA PHE A 680 -71.00 30.28 50.26
C PHE A 680 -71.41 31.26 51.36
N ALA A 681 -72.68 31.69 51.37
CA ALA A 681 -73.21 32.69 52.30
C ALA A 681 -72.36 33.98 52.41
N GLY A 682 -71.87 34.49 51.27
CA GLY A 682 -71.06 35.71 51.19
C GLY A 682 -69.59 35.56 51.62
N LYS A 683 -69.17 34.41 52.15
CA LYS A 683 -67.77 34.12 52.52
C LYS A 683 -67.08 33.26 51.46
N ARG A 684 -65.82 33.58 51.16
CA ARG A 684 -64.97 32.77 50.28
C ARG A 684 -64.50 31.54 51.06
N GLN A 685 -64.76 30.36 50.52
CA GLN A 685 -64.22 29.09 51.00
C GLN A 685 -63.25 28.54 49.95
N GLN A 686 -62.19 27.87 50.41
CA GLN A 686 -61.23 27.18 49.55
C GLN A 686 -61.22 25.71 49.93
N ARG A 687 -61.11 24.84 48.92
CA ARG A 687 -60.98 23.40 49.06
C ARG A 687 -59.86 22.89 48.17
N ASP A 688 -59.06 21.99 48.72
CA ASP A 688 -58.00 21.29 48.01
C ASP A 688 -58.39 19.82 47.98
N VAL A 689 -58.61 19.28 46.78
CA VAL A 689 -59.13 17.92 46.61
C VAL A 689 -58.27 17.16 45.61
N PRO A 690 -57.76 15.96 45.95
CA PRO A 690 -57.01 15.15 44.99
C PRO A 690 -57.91 14.78 43.81
N MET A 691 -57.37 14.88 42.60
CA MET A 691 -58.02 14.37 41.40
C MET A 691 -57.74 12.88 41.26
N ARG A 692 -58.70 12.12 40.75
CA ARG A 692 -58.57 10.67 40.58
C ARG A 692 -58.02 10.38 39.19
N ASP A 693 -56.94 9.61 39.10
CA ASP A 693 -56.52 9.00 37.83
C ASP A 693 -57.57 7.95 37.43
N ILE A 694 -58.32 8.25 36.37
CA ILE A 694 -59.34 7.35 35.84
C ILE A 694 -58.77 6.40 34.78
N CYS A 695 -57.68 6.79 34.11
CA CYS A 695 -57.06 6.02 33.05
C CYS A 695 -55.65 6.55 32.70
N TYR A 696 -54.61 5.90 33.25
CA TYR A 696 -53.20 6.05 32.87
C TYR A 696 -52.73 7.51 32.69
N GLY A 697 -53.05 8.40 33.64
CA GLY A 697 -52.60 9.79 33.63
C GLY A 697 -53.67 10.81 33.23
N ILE A 698 -54.90 10.33 33.00
CA ILE A 698 -56.07 11.19 32.82
C ILE A 698 -56.74 11.35 34.19
N PHE A 699 -56.56 12.52 34.78
CA PHE A 699 -57.11 12.87 36.08
C PHE A 699 -58.42 13.61 35.91
N VAL A 700 -59.47 13.14 36.57
CA VAL A 700 -60.79 13.77 36.50
C VAL A 700 -61.33 14.07 37.88
N LYS A 701 -61.99 15.22 38.01
CA LYS A 701 -62.78 15.59 39.18
C LYS A 701 -64.18 16.04 38.80
N GLU A 702 -65.16 15.40 39.42
CA GLU A 702 -66.57 15.74 39.37
C GLU A 702 -66.91 16.83 40.39
N LEU A 703 -67.62 17.86 39.94
CA LEU A 703 -68.18 18.94 40.75
C LEU A 703 -69.66 19.15 40.41
N VAL A 704 -70.48 19.47 41.41
CA VAL A 704 -71.85 19.95 41.20
C VAL A 704 -71.84 21.46 41.37
N LEU A 705 -72.45 22.16 40.43
CA LEU A 705 -72.48 23.62 40.38
C LEU A 705 -73.90 24.11 40.15
N PHE A 706 -74.37 25.00 41.02
CA PHE A 706 -75.68 25.59 40.85
C PHE A 706 -75.67 26.76 39.86
N TYR A 707 -76.83 27.12 39.31
CA TYR A 707 -76.95 28.16 38.29
C TYR A 707 -76.38 29.51 38.77
N GLY A 708 -75.43 30.04 38.00
CA GLY A 708 -74.71 31.27 38.29
C GLY A 708 -73.78 31.21 39.50
N GLU A 709 -73.49 30.03 40.05
CA GLU A 709 -72.35 29.84 40.94
C GLU A 709 -71.05 29.91 40.14
N THR A 710 -70.02 30.46 40.75
CA THR A 710 -68.70 30.59 40.13
C THR A 710 -67.66 29.92 41.02
N ILE A 711 -66.88 29.03 40.42
CA ILE A 711 -65.73 28.38 41.04
C ILE A 711 -64.48 28.87 40.32
N GLU A 712 -63.54 29.41 41.08
CA GLU A 712 -62.19 29.68 40.58
C GLU A 712 -61.30 28.51 41.00
N TYR A 713 -60.66 27.83 40.05
CA TYR A 713 -59.80 26.69 40.32
C TYR A 713 -58.43 26.79 39.65
N VAL A 714 -57.47 26.07 40.26
CA VAL A 714 -56.10 25.87 39.82
C VAL A 714 -55.76 24.39 40.06
N ILE A 715 -54.96 23.80 39.20
CA ILE A 715 -54.51 22.41 39.33
C ILE A 715 -53.02 22.42 39.66
N SER A 716 -52.63 21.72 40.72
CA SER A 716 -51.23 21.45 41.03
C SER A 716 -50.88 20.02 40.61
N ASP A 717 -49.75 19.90 39.92
CA ASP A 717 -49.16 18.65 39.46
C ASP A 717 -47.81 18.46 40.17
N GLU A 718 -47.78 17.62 41.20
CA GLU A 718 -46.60 17.35 42.02
C GLU A 718 -45.84 16.11 41.51
N SER A 719 -44.58 16.34 41.15
CA SER A 719 -43.62 15.30 40.75
C SER A 719 -42.43 15.23 41.73
N ALA A 720 -41.55 14.24 41.58
CA ALA A 720 -40.34 14.13 42.39
C ALA A 720 -39.35 15.30 42.16
N ASP A 721 -39.41 15.93 40.99
CA ASP A 721 -38.47 16.98 40.55
C ASP A 721 -39.02 18.41 40.73
N GLY A 722 -40.26 18.55 41.19
CA GLY A 722 -40.93 19.84 41.43
C GLY A 722 -42.44 19.81 41.22
N SER A 723 -43.10 20.93 41.49
CA SER A 723 -44.55 21.11 41.33
C SER A 723 -44.87 22.13 40.22
N ILE A 724 -45.73 21.75 39.28
CA ILE A 724 -46.28 22.64 38.26
C ILE A 724 -47.68 23.08 38.71
N VAL A 725 -48.02 24.35 38.53
CA VAL A 725 -49.33 24.88 38.89
C VAL A 725 -49.93 25.55 37.66
N THR A 726 -51.15 25.15 37.28
CA THR A 726 -51.82 25.72 36.11
C THR A 726 -52.23 27.18 36.33
N GLU A 727 -52.55 27.87 35.24
CA GLU A 727 -53.23 29.15 35.34
C GLU A 727 -54.61 29.01 36.00
N LYS A 728 -55.08 30.12 36.56
CA LYS A 728 -56.36 30.18 37.28
C LYS A 728 -57.52 30.23 36.30
N THR A 729 -58.36 29.20 36.34
CA THR A 729 -59.54 29.06 35.48
C THR A 729 -60.82 29.31 36.27
N THR A 730 -61.81 29.92 35.64
CA THR A 730 -63.13 30.16 36.25
C THR A 730 -64.18 29.28 35.59
N LEU A 731 -64.86 28.44 36.38
CA LEU A 731 -66.02 27.67 35.97
C LEU A 731 -67.29 28.37 36.45
N VAL A 732 -68.32 28.43 35.60
CA VAL A 732 -69.62 29.03 35.93
C VAL A 732 -70.71 27.97 35.77
N GLY A 733 -71.57 27.81 36.77
CA GLY A 733 -72.75 26.97 36.68
C GLY A 733 -73.74 27.55 35.68
N THR A 734 -74.09 26.77 34.67
CA THR A 734 -75.04 27.13 33.62
C THR A 734 -76.20 26.13 33.60
N LEU A 735 -77.34 26.50 33.02
CA LEU A 735 -78.43 25.54 32.80
C LEU A 735 -78.00 24.50 31.76
N ASP A 736 -78.32 23.24 32.05
CA ASP A 736 -78.06 22.16 31.10
C ASP A 736 -78.97 22.26 29.88
N LYS A 737 -78.40 21.99 28.70
CA LYS A 737 -79.06 22.24 27.42
C LYS A 737 -80.24 21.30 27.13
N SER A 738 -80.38 20.19 27.87
CA SER A 738 -81.34 19.13 27.57
C SER A 738 -82.78 19.44 27.97
N GLY A 739 -83.05 20.47 28.78
CA GLY A 739 -84.41 20.97 29.06
C GLY A 739 -85.38 20.03 29.79
N GLU A 740 -85.13 18.72 29.79
CA GLU A 740 -86.05 17.66 30.24
C GLU A 740 -85.63 16.96 31.53
N SER A 741 -84.41 17.20 32.05
CA SER A 741 -83.96 16.55 33.29
C SER A 741 -84.92 16.79 34.45
N THR A 742 -85.26 15.71 35.17
CA THR A 742 -86.10 15.69 36.36
C THR A 742 -85.28 15.65 37.65
N SER A 743 -83.95 15.64 37.57
CA SER A 743 -83.06 15.55 38.73
C SER A 743 -83.32 16.68 39.74
N ARG A 744 -83.12 16.35 41.03
CA ARG A 744 -83.21 17.30 42.14
C ARG A 744 -82.38 18.56 41.88
N PHE A 745 -81.15 18.42 41.39
CA PHE A 745 -80.25 19.56 41.18
C PHE A 745 -80.65 20.37 39.94
N ALA A 746 -81.06 19.71 38.84
CA ALA A 746 -81.63 20.38 37.67
C ALA A 746 -82.88 21.22 38.00
N GLN A 747 -83.77 20.69 38.85
CA GLN A 747 -84.95 21.43 39.33
C GLN A 747 -84.54 22.66 40.16
N ILE A 748 -83.60 22.50 41.09
CA ILE A 748 -83.05 23.61 41.89
C ILE A 748 -82.40 24.66 40.98
N ASN A 749 -81.63 24.24 39.97
CA ASN A 749 -80.99 25.13 39.01
C ASN A 749 -81.99 25.96 38.21
N ARG A 750 -83.14 25.40 37.83
CA ARG A 750 -84.22 26.13 37.16
C ARG A 750 -84.91 27.14 38.09
N ILE A 751 -85.07 26.81 39.37
CA ILE A 751 -85.61 27.73 40.38
C ILE A 751 -84.64 28.91 40.55
N ILE A 752 -83.35 28.65 40.78
CA ILE A 752 -82.31 29.68 40.95
C ILE A 752 -82.19 30.53 39.69
N ALA A 753 -82.29 29.94 38.50
CA ALA A 753 -82.26 30.68 37.24
C ALA A 753 -83.46 31.62 37.10
N SER A 754 -84.67 31.12 37.33
CA SER A 754 -85.89 31.93 37.25
C SER A 754 -85.90 33.08 38.26
N GLU A 755 -85.37 32.85 39.48
CA GLU A 755 -85.21 33.90 40.49
C GLU A 755 -84.19 34.97 40.07
N LYS A 756 -83.01 34.57 39.58
CA LYS A 756 -81.96 35.51 39.11
C LYS A 756 -82.36 36.28 37.85
N GLU A 757 -83.19 35.69 37.00
CA GLU A 757 -83.75 36.32 35.79
C GLU A 757 -84.92 37.27 36.12
N GLY A 758 -85.39 37.30 37.37
CA GLY A 758 -86.43 38.22 37.85
C GLY A 758 -87.87 37.70 37.70
N ASP A 759 -88.06 36.46 37.24
CA ASP A 759 -89.38 35.83 37.08
C ASP A 759 -89.80 35.11 38.37
N ARG A 760 -90.26 35.92 39.34
CA ARG A 760 -90.61 35.45 40.68
C ARG A 760 -91.82 34.51 40.68
N ASN A 761 -92.75 34.68 39.75
CA ASN A 761 -93.93 33.82 39.66
C ASN A 761 -93.54 32.42 39.20
N LYS A 762 -92.73 32.32 38.15
CA LYS A 762 -92.21 31.04 37.66
C LYS A 762 -91.32 30.35 38.70
N ALA A 763 -90.50 31.11 39.43
CA ALA A 763 -89.69 30.56 40.52
C ALA A 763 -90.57 29.96 41.64
N LEU A 764 -91.65 30.63 42.04
CA LEU A 764 -92.59 30.14 43.05
C LEU A 764 -93.36 28.89 42.58
N GLU A 765 -93.78 28.83 41.31
CA GLU A 765 -94.41 27.64 40.74
C GLU A 765 -93.47 26.43 40.73
N LEU A 766 -92.21 26.63 40.31
CA LEU A 766 -91.20 25.58 40.32
C LEU A 766 -90.86 25.14 41.76
N LEU A 767 -90.82 26.06 42.71
CA LEU A 767 -90.60 25.77 44.13
C LEU A 767 -91.76 24.96 44.74
N ASP A 768 -93.02 25.33 44.45
CA ASP A 768 -94.19 24.59 44.93
C ASP A 768 -94.21 23.16 44.36
N ARG A 769 -93.84 23.00 43.09
CA ARG A 769 -93.67 21.67 42.48
C ARG A 769 -92.56 20.86 43.15
N TYR A 770 -91.39 21.46 43.33
CA TYR A 770 -90.25 20.82 43.99
C TYR A 770 -90.59 20.37 45.42
N ILE A 771 -91.29 21.21 46.21
CA ILE A 771 -91.70 20.87 47.58
C ILE A 771 -92.72 19.73 47.58
N LYS A 772 -93.69 19.73 46.66
CA LYS A 772 -94.65 18.64 46.51
C LYS A 772 -93.96 17.33 46.15
N ASP A 773 -92.99 17.38 45.25
CA ASP A 773 -92.20 16.23 44.83
C ASP A 773 -91.33 15.72 46.00
N GLU A 774 -90.62 16.59 46.73
CA GLU A 774 -89.82 16.22 47.91
C GLU A 774 -90.69 15.65 49.04
N PHE A 775 -91.87 16.23 49.28
CA PHE A 775 -92.83 15.71 50.24
C PHE A 775 -93.33 14.32 49.82
N ALA A 776 -93.73 14.15 48.56
CA ALA A 776 -94.15 12.85 48.03
C ALA A 776 -93.04 11.81 48.16
N ILE A 777 -91.80 12.16 47.82
CA ILE A 777 -90.62 11.28 47.97
C ILE A 777 -90.42 10.91 49.45
N SER A 778 -90.50 11.86 50.38
CA SER A 778 -90.31 11.61 51.82
C SER A 778 -91.40 10.71 52.44
N GLN A 779 -92.59 10.67 51.86
CA GLN A 779 -93.70 9.82 52.32
C GLN A 779 -93.66 8.43 51.66
N LEU A 780 -93.23 8.35 50.40
CA LEU A 780 -93.20 7.12 49.62
C LEU A 780 -91.91 6.30 49.84
N PHE A 781 -90.80 6.96 50.18
CA PHE A 781 -89.49 6.33 50.34
C PHE A 781 -88.91 6.65 51.73
N ARG A 782 -88.29 5.67 52.40
CA ARG A 782 -87.55 5.86 53.65
C ARG A 782 -86.05 5.82 53.36
N GLU A 783 -85.29 6.72 53.96
CA GLU A 783 -83.82 6.67 53.92
C GLU A 783 -83.33 5.32 54.47
N ILE A 784 -82.57 4.59 53.64
CA ILE A 784 -81.74 3.49 54.12
C ILE A 784 -80.56 4.16 54.83
N LYS A 785 -80.53 4.08 56.15
CA LYS A 785 -79.36 4.49 56.93
C LYS A 785 -78.31 3.40 56.82
N ASP A 786 -77.32 3.61 55.95
CA ASP A 786 -76.02 2.93 55.97
C ASP A 786 -74.93 3.90 56.44
#